data_AF-A0A5N5QX10-F1
#
_entry.id   AF-A0A5N5QX10-F1
#
_cell.length_a   1.000
_cell.length_b   1.000
_cell.length_c   1.000
_cell.angle_alpha   90.00
_cell.angle_beta   90.00
_cell.angle_gamma   90.00
#
_symmetry.space_group_name_H-M   'P 1'
#
loop_
_entity.id
_entity.type
_entity.pdbx_description
1 polymer ?
#
loop_
_entity_poly.entity_id
_entity_poly.type
_entity_poly.pdbx_seq_one_letter_code
_entity_poly.pdbx_strand_id
1 'polypeptide(L)'
;MGNPTPANPPIESLTVRDERTGKTYSIPITDNTIPATAFKAIKAPLRSGERPENETERGLRVSDKGFLNTAVIQSEITYIDGDNGILRYRGYPIEQLAEHSTFLEVAYLLIYGSLPSQPRYAAFEFEVLHHSMTHADVAGLFRAFRYDAHPMSILTSAFAALGSYYAEANPSLQGQTLYTKGDKESLAIMDKQIYRLLGKATTLAAMAYRVRQGREFVVPPVGLSYTGSFLYQMDRLGEEDYTPSPVLERALDILFILHADHELNASATTVLQTGSSLVDPYSAIAAGCASLYGPLHGGANEAVIRMLISIGSPDNVPAFLESVKKREKVLSGFGHRVYKTSDPRSFIIRRTAEEVFKVTGRDPLLETAMRLHDLAINDEYFVKRKLAPNVDFWSGLIYRAMGFPLDFFPVLFAVPRVVGWLAHWRQMMLQPGGVKIWRPRQVYVGSGIRDFVPIDQRPVESEENIDPKKVPSASIHYTGQTKRTALATYKAVAFCLKIPPHSSITTFKVFRNTFFRNDQFKHLTTNPHDIIFDVGGSVRSSTAAPLFDLICKNTTIVWQGGQSPYKVSLKPVCGTGKNVLEEVHAVLVPGATSIELPIQFPADTSIIVSITDSQSMQATAPETTVVSGDANDSCSTQNACTDIVTAPTAPVALAGTSNALSTPAIPTDHLLTADPSARTELTADPSATGSTMVVLYSYAGVSQTSSTSTGTATGASTTDSSQLNGTIPKRAVSTLAILRYVALVGANLAFSLW
;
A
#
# COMPACT_ATOMS: atom_id res chain seq x y z
N MET A 1 -25.98 -14.99 74.47
CA MET A 1 -26.34 -14.55 73.10
C MET A 1 -25.08 -14.61 72.26
N GLY A 2 -25.13 -15.20 71.07
CA GLY A 2 -23.99 -15.18 70.14
C GLY A 2 -23.96 -13.88 69.35
N ASN A 3 -22.77 -13.33 69.10
CA ASN A 3 -22.63 -12.19 68.19
C ASN A 3 -22.99 -12.63 66.76
N PRO A 4 -23.65 -11.78 65.96
CA PRO A 4 -23.94 -12.10 64.56
C PRO A 4 -22.62 -12.25 63.80
N THR A 5 -22.49 -13.35 63.04
CA THR A 5 -21.40 -13.54 62.08
C THR A 5 -21.39 -12.36 61.10
N PRO A 6 -20.22 -11.80 60.74
CA PRO A 6 -20.16 -10.80 59.68
C PRO A 6 -20.81 -11.35 58.41
N ALA A 7 -21.73 -10.58 57.82
CA ALA A 7 -22.29 -10.94 56.52
C ALA A 7 -21.16 -10.97 55.49
N ASN A 8 -21.06 -12.05 54.71
CA ASN A 8 -20.14 -12.08 53.58
C ASN A 8 -20.43 -10.89 52.66
N PRO A 9 -19.40 -10.23 52.09
CA PRO A 9 -19.61 -9.15 51.15
C PRO A 9 -20.46 -9.65 49.96
N PRO A 10 -21.34 -8.81 49.39
CA PRO A 10 -22.19 -9.20 48.27
C PRO A 10 -21.33 -9.65 47.10
N ILE A 11 -21.70 -10.78 46.48
CA ILE A 11 -20.95 -11.36 45.37
C ILE A 11 -21.25 -10.53 44.11
N GLU A 12 -20.31 -9.68 43.71
CA GLU A 12 -20.41 -8.88 42.49
C GLU A 12 -20.22 -9.76 41.25
N SER A 13 -21.31 -10.38 40.78
CA SER A 13 -21.31 -11.21 39.59
C SER A 13 -22.57 -11.06 38.74
N LEU A 14 -22.41 -11.19 37.43
CA LEU A 14 -23.49 -11.31 36.48
C LEU A 14 -23.97 -12.76 36.44
N THR A 15 -25.24 -12.98 36.78
CA THR A 15 -25.91 -14.28 36.60
C THR A 15 -26.50 -14.36 35.18
N VAL A 16 -25.99 -15.29 34.37
CA VAL A 16 -26.43 -15.52 32.98
C VAL A 16 -27.10 -16.88 32.86
N ARG A 17 -28.37 -16.91 32.42
CA ARG A 17 -29.10 -18.15 32.12
C ARG A 17 -29.18 -18.36 30.62
N ASP A 18 -28.74 -19.53 30.14
CA ASP A 18 -28.87 -19.92 28.73
C ASP A 18 -30.16 -20.73 28.55
N GLU A 19 -31.24 -20.06 28.16
CA GLU A 19 -32.55 -20.67 27.89
C GLU A 19 -32.50 -21.80 26.83
N ARG A 20 -31.44 -21.89 26.03
CA ARG A 20 -31.25 -23.00 25.07
C ARG A 20 -30.88 -24.32 25.75
N THR A 21 -30.40 -24.28 27.01
CA THR A 21 -29.94 -25.44 27.79
C THR A 21 -30.44 -25.46 29.23
N GLY A 22 -31.11 -24.41 29.69
CA GLY A 22 -31.55 -24.20 31.08
C GLY A 22 -30.42 -23.90 32.07
N LYS A 23 -29.14 -23.95 31.63
CA LYS A 23 -27.97 -23.78 32.50
C LYS A 23 -27.79 -22.32 32.92
N THR A 24 -27.38 -22.14 34.17
CA THR A 24 -27.06 -20.84 34.76
C THR A 24 -25.56 -20.76 35.05
N TYR A 25 -24.98 -19.60 34.76
CA TYR A 25 -23.56 -19.29 34.88
C TYR A 25 -23.40 -18.03 35.74
N SER A 26 -22.42 -18.00 36.65
CA SER A 26 -22.01 -16.79 37.36
C SER A 26 -20.71 -16.29 36.75
N ILE A 27 -20.68 -15.02 36.32
CA ILE A 27 -19.51 -14.37 35.72
C ILE A 27 -19.09 -13.24 36.66
N PRO A 28 -17.86 -13.25 37.24
CA PRO A 28 -17.44 -12.20 38.16
C PRO A 28 -17.35 -10.85 37.43
N ILE A 29 -17.72 -9.79 38.13
CA ILE A 29 -17.50 -8.41 37.72
C ILE A 29 -16.19 -7.93 38.36
N THR A 30 -15.38 -7.17 37.63
CA THR A 30 -14.12 -6.59 38.13
C THR A 30 -13.83 -5.32 37.35
N ASP A 31 -13.50 -4.22 38.04
CA ASP A 31 -13.32 -2.88 37.45
C ASP A 31 -14.53 -2.41 36.61
N ASN A 32 -15.75 -2.80 36.99
CA ASN A 32 -16.98 -2.64 36.21
C ASN A 32 -16.94 -3.28 34.80
N THR A 33 -16.11 -4.31 34.61
CA THR A 33 -16.02 -5.13 33.39
C THR A 33 -16.34 -6.59 33.67
N ILE A 34 -16.57 -7.37 32.61
CA ILE A 34 -16.68 -8.83 32.66
C ILE A 34 -15.75 -9.47 31.61
N PRO A 35 -15.11 -10.61 31.90
CA PRO A 35 -14.25 -11.28 30.93
C PRO A 35 -15.06 -11.87 29.78
N ALA A 36 -14.97 -11.28 28.58
CA ALA A 36 -15.66 -11.76 27.38
C ALA A 36 -15.33 -13.23 27.00
N THR A 37 -14.23 -13.78 27.54
CA THR A 37 -13.86 -15.20 27.44
C THR A 37 -14.78 -16.14 28.22
N ALA A 38 -15.49 -15.68 29.26
CA ALA A 38 -16.41 -16.51 30.04
C ALA A 38 -17.58 -17.06 29.21
N PHE A 39 -18.05 -16.29 28.21
CA PHE A 39 -19.10 -16.72 27.28
C PHE A 39 -18.71 -17.99 26.47
N LYS A 40 -17.42 -18.34 26.35
CA LYS A 40 -16.97 -19.60 25.75
C LYS A 40 -17.41 -20.85 26.53
N ALA A 41 -17.74 -20.73 27.82
CA ALA A 41 -18.31 -21.81 28.61
C ALA A 41 -19.82 -22.03 28.32
N ILE A 42 -20.49 -21.05 27.71
CA ILE A 42 -21.91 -21.07 27.39
C ILE A 42 -22.10 -21.77 26.03
N LYS A 43 -22.27 -23.09 26.09
CA LYS A 43 -22.36 -24.00 24.94
C LYS A 43 -23.77 -24.59 24.83
N ALA A 44 -24.28 -24.68 23.62
CA ALA A 44 -25.55 -25.35 23.31
C ALA A 44 -25.34 -26.38 22.19
N PRO A 45 -26.11 -27.48 22.14
CA PRO A 45 -26.11 -28.40 21.01
C PRO A 45 -26.58 -27.68 19.74
N LEU A 46 -26.13 -28.14 18.58
CA LEU A 46 -26.60 -27.65 17.28
C LEU A 46 -28.10 -27.96 17.11
N ARG A 47 -28.90 -26.96 16.71
CA ARG A 47 -30.33 -27.15 16.46
C ARG A 47 -30.60 -27.70 15.05
N SER A 48 -31.73 -28.38 14.88
CA SER A 48 -32.20 -28.74 13.53
C SER A 48 -32.39 -27.50 12.68
N GLY A 49 -31.87 -27.51 11.44
CA GLY A 49 -31.84 -26.36 10.54
C GLY A 49 -30.81 -25.27 10.89
N GLU A 50 -30.00 -25.44 11.94
CA GLU A 50 -28.95 -24.48 12.29
C GLU A 50 -27.64 -24.72 11.51
N ARG A 51 -26.95 -23.63 11.18
CA ARG A 51 -25.70 -23.65 10.41
C ARG A 51 -24.52 -24.16 11.25
N PRO A 52 -23.69 -25.10 10.76
CA PRO A 52 -22.46 -25.51 11.45
C PRO A 52 -21.48 -24.35 11.72
N GLU A 53 -21.45 -23.31 10.87
CA GLU A 53 -20.56 -22.16 11.05
C GLU A 53 -20.96 -21.24 12.24
N ASN A 54 -22.13 -21.46 12.84
CA ASN A 54 -22.50 -20.83 14.11
C ASN A 54 -21.59 -21.30 15.26
N GLU A 55 -20.95 -22.47 15.15
CA GLU A 55 -20.08 -23.08 16.18
C GLU A 55 -20.70 -23.15 17.60
N THR A 56 -22.01 -23.40 17.73
CA THR A 56 -22.75 -23.34 19.01
C THR A 56 -22.13 -24.18 20.14
N GLU A 57 -21.54 -25.32 19.80
CA GLU A 57 -20.87 -26.25 20.70
C GLU A 57 -19.46 -25.80 21.13
N ARG A 58 -18.84 -24.86 20.39
CA ARG A 58 -17.53 -24.26 20.72
C ARG A 58 -17.65 -23.10 21.72
N GLY A 59 -18.87 -22.63 21.99
CA GLY A 59 -19.18 -21.61 23.00
C GLY A 59 -19.61 -20.27 22.40
N LEU A 60 -20.40 -19.53 23.16
CA LEU A 60 -20.97 -18.25 22.73
C LEU A 60 -19.89 -17.19 22.49
N ARG A 61 -20.11 -16.34 21.49
CA ARG A 61 -19.22 -15.27 21.06
C ARG A 61 -19.94 -13.92 21.22
N VAL A 62 -19.29 -12.97 21.89
CA VAL A 62 -19.76 -11.56 21.92
C VAL A 62 -19.57 -10.97 20.51
N SER A 63 -20.55 -10.21 20.03
CA SER A 63 -20.47 -9.50 18.74
C SER A 63 -20.64 -8.00 18.97
N ASP A 64 -19.50 -7.31 19.11
CA ASP A 64 -19.42 -5.85 19.21
C ASP A 64 -18.78 -5.30 17.92
N LYS A 65 -19.56 -4.56 17.13
CA LYS A 65 -19.14 -4.05 15.81
C LYS A 65 -18.48 -2.69 15.97
N GLY A 66 -17.15 -2.66 15.88
CA GLY A 66 -16.37 -1.41 16.00
C GLY A 66 -16.09 -0.99 17.44
N PHE A 67 -16.03 -1.97 18.36
CA PHE A 67 -15.66 -1.81 19.77
C PHE A 67 -16.45 -0.67 20.45
N LEU A 68 -17.77 -0.76 20.41
CA LEU A 68 -18.68 0.23 21.01
C LEU A 68 -18.83 0.04 22.53
N ASN A 69 -18.62 -1.18 23.04
CA ASN A 69 -18.72 -1.52 24.46
C ASN A 69 -17.74 -2.67 24.84
N THR A 70 -16.50 -2.60 24.36
CA THR A 70 -15.44 -3.59 24.64
C THR A 70 -14.18 -2.87 25.14
N ALA A 71 -13.87 -2.99 26.44
CA ALA A 71 -12.55 -2.62 26.96
C ALA A 71 -11.53 -3.68 26.53
N VAL A 72 -10.44 -3.25 25.86
CA VAL A 72 -9.43 -4.16 25.27
C VAL A 72 -8.13 -4.25 26.07
N ILE A 73 -7.88 -3.31 26.98
CA ILE A 73 -6.72 -3.27 27.89
C ILE A 73 -7.11 -2.47 29.14
N GLN A 74 -6.46 -2.73 30.28
CA GLN A 74 -6.44 -1.77 31.40
C GLN A 74 -5.41 -0.68 31.07
N SER A 75 -5.65 0.58 31.45
CA SER A 75 -4.68 1.66 31.18
C SER A 75 -4.66 2.74 32.25
N GLU A 76 -3.46 3.30 32.45
CA GLU A 76 -3.16 4.36 33.42
C GLU A 76 -2.73 5.67 32.73
N ILE A 77 -2.83 5.74 31.39
CA ILE A 77 -2.24 6.81 30.57
C ILE A 77 -3.15 8.04 30.52
N THR A 78 -4.37 7.84 30.01
CA THR A 78 -5.36 8.90 29.80
C THR A 78 -6.71 8.45 30.31
N TYR A 79 -7.38 9.33 31.05
CA TYR A 79 -8.77 9.15 31.47
C TYR A 79 -9.66 10.21 30.83
N ILE A 80 -10.85 9.80 30.39
CA ILE A 80 -11.84 10.68 29.78
C ILE A 80 -13.21 10.44 30.43
N ASP A 81 -13.83 11.49 30.96
CA ASP A 81 -15.27 11.49 31.23
C ASP A 81 -15.97 12.24 30.10
N GLY A 82 -16.72 11.49 29.29
CA GLY A 82 -17.46 12.05 28.18
C GLY A 82 -18.66 12.90 28.60
N ASP A 83 -19.38 12.56 29.68
CA ASP A 83 -20.56 13.32 30.08
C ASP A 83 -20.19 14.57 30.88
N ASN A 84 -19.13 14.52 31.70
CA ASN A 84 -18.66 15.66 32.49
C ASN A 84 -17.58 16.52 31.81
N GLY A 85 -17.15 16.17 30.58
CA GLY A 85 -16.19 16.98 29.82
C GLY A 85 -14.76 16.95 30.40
N ILE A 86 -14.32 15.82 30.96
CA ILE A 86 -13.03 15.70 31.64
C ILE A 86 -12.02 15.03 30.71
N LEU A 87 -10.81 15.59 30.61
CA LEU A 87 -9.63 14.95 30.03
C LEU A 87 -8.48 15.02 31.04
N ARG A 88 -7.86 13.87 31.34
CA ARG A 88 -6.70 13.80 32.24
C ARG A 88 -5.58 12.94 31.67
N TYR A 89 -4.36 13.46 31.63
CA TYR A 89 -3.16 12.67 31.36
C TYR A 89 -2.49 12.33 32.70
N ARG A 90 -2.29 11.04 33.00
CA ARG A 90 -1.76 10.55 34.29
C ARG A 90 -2.43 11.16 35.53
N GLY A 91 -3.73 11.45 35.43
CA GLY A 91 -4.53 12.09 36.49
C GLY A 91 -4.54 13.62 36.47
N TYR A 92 -3.57 14.28 35.84
CA TYR A 92 -3.51 15.74 35.72
C TYR A 92 -4.55 16.25 34.71
N PRO A 93 -5.39 17.24 35.05
CA PRO A 93 -6.30 17.89 34.10
C PRO A 93 -5.53 18.48 32.90
N ILE A 94 -6.07 18.32 31.69
CA ILE A 94 -5.43 18.81 30.45
C ILE A 94 -5.15 20.31 30.50
N GLU A 95 -5.98 21.05 31.23
CA GLU A 95 -5.93 22.50 31.32
C GLU A 95 -4.71 23.00 32.08
N GLN A 96 -4.35 22.31 33.18
CA GLN A 96 -3.16 22.61 33.97
C GLN A 96 -1.89 22.30 33.18
N LEU A 97 -1.88 21.22 32.42
CA LEU A 97 -0.75 20.86 31.55
C LEU A 97 -0.57 21.88 30.42
N ALA A 98 -1.65 22.24 29.72
CA ALA A 98 -1.57 23.20 28.62
C ALA A 98 -1.24 24.64 29.07
N GLU A 99 -1.59 25.06 30.29
CA GLU A 99 -1.18 26.37 30.81
C GLU A 99 0.25 26.37 31.38
N HIS A 100 0.67 25.33 32.12
CA HIS A 100 1.92 25.36 32.92
C HIS A 100 3.07 24.50 32.39
N SER A 101 2.82 23.52 31.53
CA SER A 101 3.81 22.53 31.07
C SER A 101 4.27 22.78 29.62
N THR A 102 5.25 22.02 29.13
CA THR A 102 5.68 21.97 27.72
C THR A 102 5.32 20.62 27.08
N PHE A 103 5.28 20.53 25.75
CA PHE A 103 5.00 19.25 25.08
C PHE A 103 6.00 18.15 25.47
N LEU A 104 7.29 18.47 25.68
CA LEU A 104 8.27 17.45 26.09
C LEU A 104 8.11 17.00 27.55
N GLU A 105 7.65 17.87 28.44
CA GLU A 105 7.33 17.47 29.82
C GLU A 105 6.07 16.59 29.86
N VAL A 106 5.03 16.94 29.10
CA VAL A 106 3.84 16.10 28.89
C VAL A 106 4.19 14.78 28.20
N ALA A 107 5.15 14.79 27.27
CA ALA A 107 5.64 13.58 26.63
C ALA A 107 6.30 12.62 27.63
N TYR A 108 7.17 13.15 28.50
CA TYR A 108 7.77 12.38 29.60
C TYR A 108 6.69 11.81 30.53
N LEU A 109 5.72 12.64 30.94
CA LEU A 109 4.60 12.25 31.79
C LEU A 109 3.80 11.08 31.19
N LEU A 110 3.44 11.16 29.91
CA LEU A 110 2.68 10.11 29.23
C LEU A 110 3.46 8.78 29.17
N ILE A 111 4.75 8.80 28.84
CA ILE A 111 5.58 7.59 28.69
C ILE A 111 5.93 6.95 30.04
N TYR A 112 6.31 7.75 31.03
CA TYR A 112 6.92 7.29 32.29
C TYR A 112 5.99 7.40 33.51
N GLY A 113 4.80 7.97 33.38
CA GLY A 113 3.74 7.95 34.41
C GLY A 113 3.86 9.01 35.51
N SER A 114 4.89 9.83 35.49
CA SER A 114 5.12 10.90 36.48
C SER A 114 5.83 12.09 35.84
N LEU A 115 5.65 13.29 36.40
CA LEU A 115 6.39 14.48 35.96
C LEU A 115 7.89 14.32 36.25
N PRO A 116 8.78 14.80 35.37
CA PRO A 116 10.22 14.72 35.57
C PRO A 116 10.70 15.69 36.65
N SER A 117 11.82 15.36 37.31
CA SER A 117 12.63 16.36 38.00
C SER A 117 13.56 17.06 36.99
N GLN A 118 14.02 18.28 37.29
CA GLN A 118 14.86 19.07 36.36
C GLN A 118 16.00 18.29 35.67
N PRO A 119 16.79 17.44 36.38
CA PRO A 119 17.85 16.65 35.72
C PRO A 119 17.31 15.55 34.79
N ARG A 120 16.14 14.99 35.09
CA ARG A 120 15.46 14.01 34.22
C ARG A 120 14.85 14.67 33.00
N TYR A 121 14.26 15.86 33.16
CA TYR A 121 13.74 16.66 32.06
C TYR A 121 14.87 17.02 31.09
N ALA A 122 15.95 17.63 31.59
CA ALA A 122 17.09 18.04 30.76
C ALA A 122 17.74 16.87 30.01
N ALA A 123 17.85 15.69 30.64
CA ALA A 123 18.35 14.48 29.98
C ALA A 123 17.39 13.97 28.89
N PHE A 124 16.07 13.96 29.14
CA PHE A 124 15.07 13.53 28.16
C PHE A 124 14.97 14.49 26.97
N GLU A 125 14.95 15.80 27.24
CA GLU A 125 14.96 16.86 26.23
C GLU A 125 16.21 16.77 25.36
N PHE A 126 17.40 16.62 25.97
CA PHE A 126 18.64 16.38 25.25
C PHE A 126 18.56 15.14 24.36
N GLU A 127 18.18 13.98 24.90
CA GLU A 127 18.13 12.73 24.14
C GLU A 127 17.13 12.79 22.96
N VAL A 128 15.95 13.37 23.16
CA VAL A 128 14.93 13.53 22.10
C VAL A 128 15.42 14.50 21.01
N LEU A 129 15.97 15.66 21.38
CA LEU A 129 16.44 16.65 20.42
C LEU A 129 17.71 16.17 19.69
N HIS A 130 18.65 15.50 20.37
CA HIS A 130 19.85 14.95 19.75
C HIS A 130 19.53 13.82 18.76
N HIS A 131 18.48 13.03 19.04
CA HIS A 131 17.97 12.00 18.13
C HIS A 131 17.10 12.56 16.98
N SER A 132 16.92 13.88 16.83
CA SER A 132 16.10 14.45 15.74
C SER A 132 16.70 14.31 14.33
N MET A 133 18.02 14.23 14.19
CA MET A 133 18.69 14.09 12.89
C MET A 133 18.34 12.77 12.18
N THR A 134 17.99 12.82 10.90
CA THR A 134 17.71 11.65 10.05
C THR A 134 18.96 11.15 9.32
N HIS A 135 18.98 9.87 8.93
CA HIS A 135 20.04 9.37 8.02
C HIS A 135 19.96 10.08 6.65
N ALA A 136 21.10 10.29 5.99
CA ALA A 136 21.15 11.07 4.75
C ALA A 136 20.24 10.51 3.64
N ASP A 137 20.17 9.18 3.51
CA ASP A 137 19.33 8.49 2.52
C ASP A 137 17.82 8.76 2.69
N VAL A 138 17.38 9.18 3.87
CA VAL A 138 15.98 9.59 4.09
C VAL A 138 15.64 10.80 3.20
N ALA A 139 16.59 11.70 2.93
CA ALA A 139 16.39 12.77 1.94
C ALA A 139 16.18 12.21 0.52
N GLY A 140 16.78 11.07 0.19
CA GLY A 140 16.54 10.35 -1.08
C GLY A 140 15.10 9.82 -1.17
N LEU A 141 14.60 9.21 -0.09
CA LEU A 141 13.20 8.77 0.00
C LEU A 141 12.22 9.95 -0.17
N PHE A 142 12.48 11.08 0.50
CA PHE A 142 11.58 12.24 0.41
C PHE A 142 11.58 12.89 -0.98
N ARG A 143 12.74 12.97 -1.65
CA ARG A 143 12.85 13.44 -3.04
C ARG A 143 12.24 12.48 -4.08
N ALA A 144 11.90 11.24 -3.71
CA ALA A 144 11.25 10.27 -4.58
C ALA A 144 9.71 10.40 -4.63
N PHE A 145 9.09 11.11 -3.67
CA PHE A 145 7.66 11.43 -3.75
C PHE A 145 7.39 12.53 -4.78
N ARG A 146 6.19 12.52 -5.36
CA ARG A 146 5.72 13.65 -6.17
C ARG A 146 5.48 14.88 -5.27
N TYR A 147 5.71 16.07 -5.82
CA TYR A 147 5.47 17.35 -5.14
C TYR A 147 4.00 17.54 -4.69
N ASP A 148 3.05 16.88 -5.37
CA ASP A 148 1.61 16.89 -5.09
C ASP A 148 1.14 15.70 -4.22
N ALA A 149 2.06 14.92 -3.65
CA ALA A 149 1.72 13.85 -2.73
C ALA A 149 1.21 14.39 -1.39
N HIS A 150 0.14 13.79 -0.86
CA HIS A 150 -0.45 14.20 0.41
C HIS A 150 0.56 14.03 1.58
N PRO A 151 0.77 15.03 2.46
CA PRO A 151 1.79 14.99 3.50
C PRO A 151 1.73 13.77 4.42
N MET A 152 0.53 13.34 4.82
CA MET A 152 0.37 12.10 5.60
C MET A 152 0.84 10.84 4.88
N SER A 153 0.76 10.78 3.55
CA SER A 153 1.30 9.63 2.80
C SER A 153 2.82 9.62 2.89
N ILE A 154 3.46 10.78 2.75
CA ILE A 154 4.92 10.94 2.91
C ILE A 154 5.33 10.55 4.33
N LEU A 155 4.68 11.11 5.35
CA LEU A 155 4.99 10.86 6.77
C LEU A 155 4.79 9.38 7.16
N THR A 156 3.69 8.76 6.71
CA THR A 156 3.41 7.33 6.95
C THR A 156 4.50 6.44 6.36
N SER A 157 4.89 6.69 5.10
CA SER A 157 5.98 5.96 4.44
C SER A 157 7.33 6.22 5.09
N ALA A 158 7.58 7.45 5.56
CA ALA A 158 8.82 7.81 6.24
C ALA A 158 8.98 7.11 7.59
N PHE A 159 7.92 7.04 8.41
CA PHE A 159 7.96 6.25 9.64
C PHE A 159 8.19 4.76 9.35
N ALA A 160 7.49 4.17 8.37
CA ALA A 160 7.73 2.78 7.99
C ALA A 160 9.18 2.53 7.53
N ALA A 161 9.76 3.46 6.78
CA ALA A 161 11.15 3.38 6.32
C ALA A 161 12.19 3.53 7.44
N LEU A 162 11.89 4.22 8.56
CA LEU A 162 12.83 4.28 9.69
C LEU A 162 13.18 2.88 10.23
N GLY A 163 12.26 1.93 10.18
CA GLY A 163 12.48 0.55 10.62
C GLY A 163 13.62 -0.18 9.89
N SER A 164 13.93 0.18 8.63
CA SER A 164 15.05 -0.43 7.91
C SER A 164 16.42 0.13 8.25
N TYR A 165 16.51 1.29 8.92
CA TYR A 165 17.79 1.87 9.38
C TYR A 165 18.20 1.37 10.77
N TYR A 166 17.29 0.72 11.51
CA TYR A 166 17.48 0.36 12.91
C TYR A 166 17.26 -1.13 13.13
N ALA A 167 18.17 -1.96 12.60
CA ALA A 167 18.12 -3.41 12.74
C ALA A 167 18.19 -3.89 14.20
N GLU A 168 18.70 -3.07 15.13
CA GLU A 168 18.67 -3.36 16.57
C GLU A 168 17.27 -3.18 17.21
N ALA A 169 16.32 -2.62 16.47
CA ALA A 169 14.94 -2.38 16.90
C ALA A 169 13.92 -3.39 16.37
N ASN A 170 14.35 -4.37 15.56
CA ASN A 170 13.44 -5.31 14.89
C ASN A 170 13.34 -6.64 15.65
N PRO A 171 12.18 -6.99 16.28
CA PRO A 171 12.04 -8.25 17.02
C PRO A 171 12.09 -9.52 16.15
N SER A 172 11.97 -9.39 14.82
CA SER A 172 12.20 -10.51 13.89
C SER A 172 13.70 -10.80 13.68
N LEU A 173 14.59 -9.86 14.02
CA LEU A 173 16.04 -10.02 13.95
C LEU A 173 16.66 -10.26 15.33
N GLN A 174 16.19 -9.54 16.36
CA GLN A 174 16.72 -9.61 17.73
C GLN A 174 15.95 -10.57 18.66
N GLY A 175 14.85 -11.15 18.18
CA GLY A 175 13.99 -12.05 18.95
C GLY A 175 12.75 -11.36 19.57
N GLN A 176 11.69 -12.15 19.73
CA GLN A 176 10.34 -11.69 20.14
C GLN A 176 10.32 -10.97 21.50
N THR A 177 11.27 -11.25 22.38
CA THR A 177 11.30 -10.71 23.75
C THR A 177 11.98 -9.35 23.87
N LEU A 178 12.47 -8.76 22.76
CA LEU A 178 13.21 -7.49 22.70
C LEU A 178 12.59 -6.36 23.54
N TYR A 179 11.26 -6.25 23.52
CA TYR A 179 10.50 -5.19 24.21
C TYR A 179 9.66 -5.68 25.40
N THR A 180 9.59 -6.99 25.65
CA THR A 180 8.65 -7.58 26.64
C THR A 180 9.34 -8.11 27.90
N LYS A 181 10.66 -7.92 28.05
CA LYS A 181 11.45 -8.43 29.19
C LYS A 181 11.36 -7.55 30.43
N GLY A 182 11.30 -6.22 30.28
CA GLY A 182 11.28 -5.26 31.40
C GLY A 182 12.60 -5.11 32.19
N ASP A 183 13.49 -6.10 32.16
CA ASP A 183 14.73 -5.96 31.37
C ASP A 183 15.44 -4.59 31.36
N LYS A 184 16.56 -4.36 32.08
CA LYS A 184 17.35 -3.10 31.94
C LYS A 184 17.81 -2.85 30.49
N GLU A 185 18.18 -3.91 29.77
CA GLU A 185 18.66 -3.83 28.39
C GLU A 185 17.50 -3.63 27.42
N SER A 186 16.41 -4.40 27.62
CA SER A 186 15.14 -4.25 26.91
C SER A 186 14.56 -2.83 27.04
N LEU A 187 14.57 -2.26 28.25
CA LEU A 187 14.15 -0.87 28.49
C LEU A 187 15.07 0.14 27.82
N ALA A 188 16.41 -0.02 27.89
CA ALA A 188 17.34 0.88 27.23
C ALA A 188 17.16 0.88 25.69
N ILE A 189 16.91 -0.29 25.08
CA ILE A 189 16.61 -0.40 23.64
C ILE A 189 15.24 0.22 23.32
N MET A 190 14.25 0.06 24.20
CA MET A 190 12.91 0.67 24.08
C MET A 190 12.98 2.20 24.13
N ASP A 191 13.60 2.77 25.16
CA ASP A 191 13.74 4.21 25.35
C ASP A 191 14.53 4.85 24.19
N LYS A 192 15.60 4.20 23.70
CA LYS A 192 16.33 4.62 22.49
C LYS A 192 15.43 4.72 21.24
N GLN A 193 14.43 3.83 21.08
CA GLN A 193 13.50 3.93 19.95
C GLN A 193 12.45 5.02 20.18
N ILE A 194 12.01 5.21 21.42
CA ILE A 194 11.09 6.29 21.82
C ILE A 194 11.75 7.66 21.51
N TYR A 195 13.00 7.88 21.91
CA TYR A 195 13.72 9.12 21.64
C TYR A 195 13.90 9.35 20.13
N ARG A 196 14.22 8.31 19.36
CA ARG A 196 14.28 8.37 17.88
C ARG A 196 12.94 8.71 17.24
N LEU A 197 11.83 8.13 17.71
CA LEU A 197 10.51 8.36 17.14
C LEU A 197 9.96 9.75 17.48
N LEU A 198 10.12 10.21 18.72
CA LEU A 198 9.77 11.59 19.11
C LEU A 198 10.65 12.62 18.41
N GLY A 199 11.98 12.44 18.44
CA GLY A 199 12.92 13.39 17.86
C GLY A 199 12.74 13.57 16.37
N LYS A 200 12.49 12.48 15.63
CA LYS A 200 12.35 12.53 14.16
C LYS A 200 10.94 12.90 13.70
N ALA A 201 9.92 12.89 14.55
CA ALA A 201 8.55 13.21 14.13
C ALA A 201 8.45 14.62 13.52
N THR A 202 9.08 15.61 14.16
CA THR A 202 9.16 17.00 13.65
C THR A 202 10.03 17.10 12.40
N THR A 203 11.20 16.44 12.38
CA THR A 203 12.10 16.41 11.20
C THR A 203 11.40 15.84 9.97
N LEU A 204 10.76 14.67 10.09
CA LEU A 204 10.04 14.02 8.98
C LEU A 204 8.82 14.84 8.53
N ALA A 205 8.11 15.47 9.46
CA ALA A 205 7.02 16.39 9.13
C ALA A 205 7.51 17.63 8.38
N ALA A 206 8.63 18.23 8.80
CA ALA A 206 9.21 19.40 8.14
C ALA A 206 9.76 19.05 6.75
N MET A 207 10.36 17.86 6.58
CA MET A 207 10.74 17.34 5.27
C MET A 207 9.50 17.15 4.37
N ALA A 208 8.38 16.63 4.89
CA ALA A 208 7.14 16.46 4.13
C ALA A 208 6.51 17.81 3.75
N TYR A 209 6.62 18.83 4.61
CA TYR A 209 6.24 20.21 4.31
C TYR A 209 7.10 20.80 3.18
N ARG A 210 8.41 20.52 3.15
CA ARG A 210 9.32 21.08 2.14
C ARG A 210 9.24 20.41 0.76
N VAL A 211 8.86 19.13 0.67
CA VAL A 211 8.66 18.43 -0.62
C VAL A 211 7.67 19.18 -1.53
N ARG A 212 6.55 19.70 -0.99
CA ARG A 212 5.56 20.47 -1.77
C ARG A 212 6.05 21.85 -2.24
N GLN A 213 7.08 22.38 -1.57
CA GLN A 213 7.65 23.70 -1.84
C GLN A 213 8.91 23.62 -2.72
N GLY A 214 9.41 22.42 -3.02
CA GLY A 214 10.68 22.21 -3.71
C GLY A 214 11.89 22.72 -2.91
N ARG A 215 11.77 22.87 -1.58
CA ARG A 215 12.85 23.37 -0.71
C ARG A 215 13.76 22.25 -0.23
N GLU A 216 15.04 22.56 -0.09
CA GLU A 216 16.00 21.66 0.55
C GLU A 216 15.74 21.48 2.05
N PHE A 217 16.08 20.29 2.58
CA PHE A 217 15.81 19.93 3.96
C PHE A 217 16.82 20.58 4.92
N VAL A 218 16.32 21.20 5.99
CA VAL A 218 17.16 21.84 7.02
C VAL A 218 17.47 20.84 8.14
N VAL A 219 18.73 20.82 8.57
CA VAL A 219 19.19 20.05 9.74
C VAL A 219 18.56 20.66 11.00
N PRO A 220 18.06 19.85 11.96
CA PRO A 220 17.55 20.34 13.24
C PRO A 220 18.54 21.29 13.95
N PRO A 221 18.10 22.48 14.39
CA PRO A 221 18.94 23.42 15.12
C PRO A 221 19.22 22.95 16.55
N VAL A 222 20.34 23.41 17.10
CA VAL A 222 20.70 23.26 18.53
C VAL A 222 20.16 24.47 19.30
N GLY A 223 19.63 24.24 20.51
CA GLY A 223 19.26 25.31 21.44
C GLY A 223 17.84 25.91 21.26
N LEU A 224 17.06 25.45 20.27
CA LEU A 224 15.62 25.74 20.20
C LEU A 224 14.81 24.65 20.90
N SER A 225 13.58 24.99 21.32
CA SER A 225 12.60 24.04 21.85
C SER A 225 12.15 23.03 20.78
N TYR A 226 11.36 22.02 21.19
CA TYR A 226 10.81 21.03 20.25
C TYR A 226 9.96 21.64 19.13
N THR A 227 9.09 22.61 19.45
CA THR A 227 8.25 23.29 18.45
C THR A 227 8.98 24.43 17.73
N GLY A 228 9.93 25.10 18.39
CA GLY A 228 10.81 26.09 17.75
C GLY A 228 11.70 25.43 16.69
N SER A 229 12.31 24.29 17.03
CA SER A 229 13.07 23.45 16.11
C SER A 229 12.22 22.99 14.91
N PHE A 230 10.95 22.65 15.13
CA PHE A 230 10.04 22.25 14.05
C PHE A 230 9.70 23.40 13.10
N LEU A 231 9.34 24.59 13.64
CA LEU A 231 9.08 25.80 12.85
C LEU A 231 10.33 26.25 12.06
N TYR A 232 11.50 26.23 12.70
CA TYR A 232 12.79 26.52 12.06
C TYR A 232 13.07 25.58 10.86
N GLN A 233 12.88 24.28 11.06
CA GLN A 233 13.05 23.27 10.00
C GLN A 233 12.04 23.39 8.87
N MET A 234 10.86 23.98 9.10
CA MET A 234 9.87 24.22 8.04
C MET A 234 10.22 25.46 7.21
N ASP A 235 10.58 26.58 7.82
CA ASP A 235 10.54 27.88 7.11
C ASP A 235 11.88 28.56 6.81
N ARG A 236 12.98 28.28 7.54
CA ARG A 236 14.30 28.91 7.25
C ARG A 236 14.79 28.60 5.82
N LEU A 237 15.07 29.63 5.02
CA LEU A 237 15.56 29.51 3.64
C LEU A 237 17.09 29.56 3.53
N GLY A 238 17.76 30.14 4.53
CA GLY A 238 19.22 30.27 4.59
C GLY A 238 19.72 31.47 5.40
N GLU A 239 18.81 32.26 5.96
CA GLU A 239 19.04 33.46 6.74
C GLU A 239 19.93 33.19 7.96
N GLU A 240 20.76 34.17 8.32
CA GLU A 240 21.48 34.20 9.59
C GLU A 240 20.49 34.49 10.74
N ASP A 241 20.74 33.92 11.91
CA ASP A 241 19.99 34.10 13.17
C ASP A 241 18.45 33.94 13.11
N TYR A 242 17.92 33.24 12.09
CA TYR A 242 16.49 32.94 11.96
C TYR A 242 15.95 32.26 13.23
N THR A 243 15.00 32.92 13.88
CA THR A 243 14.34 32.45 15.10
C THR A 243 12.82 32.52 14.90
N PRO A 244 12.06 31.44 15.19
CA PRO A 244 10.60 31.46 15.13
C PRO A 244 9.98 32.53 16.04
N SER A 245 8.75 32.96 15.72
CA SER A 245 8.00 33.85 16.61
C SER A 245 7.62 33.12 17.91
N PRO A 246 8.00 33.62 19.11
CA PRO A 246 7.71 32.94 20.38
C PRO A 246 6.21 32.72 20.64
N VAL A 247 5.34 33.58 20.10
CA VAL A 247 3.88 33.43 20.20
C VAL A 247 3.41 32.22 19.38
N LEU A 248 3.95 32.04 18.17
CA LEU A 248 3.60 30.91 17.31
C LEU A 248 4.21 29.60 17.82
N GLU A 249 5.41 29.66 18.40
CA GLU A 249 6.08 28.55 19.06
C GLU A 249 5.28 28.02 20.26
N ARG A 250 4.85 28.91 21.18
CA ARG A 250 4.01 28.52 22.33
C ARG A 250 2.61 28.12 21.91
N ALA A 251 2.03 28.73 20.88
CA ALA A 251 0.74 28.29 20.34
C ALA A 251 0.82 26.86 19.78
N LEU A 252 1.90 26.52 19.07
CA LEU A 252 2.12 25.17 18.56
C LEU A 252 2.40 24.16 19.67
N ASP A 253 3.14 24.55 20.71
CA ASP A 253 3.43 23.73 21.89
C ASP A 253 2.15 23.39 22.68
N ILE A 254 1.28 24.39 22.91
CA ILE A 254 -0.06 24.18 23.49
C ILE A 254 -0.88 23.24 22.60
N LEU A 255 -0.94 23.48 21.28
CA LEU A 255 -1.68 22.61 20.36
C LEU A 255 -1.11 21.18 20.36
N PHE A 256 0.19 20.99 20.49
CA PHE A 256 0.82 19.69 20.61
C PHE A 256 0.43 18.98 21.92
N ILE A 257 0.43 19.67 23.07
CA ILE A 257 -0.09 19.13 24.34
C ILE A 257 -1.55 18.67 24.18
N LEU A 258 -2.42 19.48 23.59
CA LEU A 258 -3.85 19.21 23.45
C LEU A 258 -4.21 18.05 22.49
N HIS A 259 -3.23 17.58 21.71
CA HIS A 259 -3.36 16.42 20.80
C HIS A 259 -2.45 15.25 21.19
N ALA A 260 -1.57 15.37 22.20
CA ALA A 260 -0.54 14.39 22.57
C ALA A 260 -1.08 12.96 22.75
N ASP A 261 -2.19 12.81 23.47
CA ASP A 261 -2.95 11.56 23.54
C ASP A 261 -4.47 11.79 23.58
N HIS A 262 -5.27 10.75 23.31
CA HIS A 262 -6.72 10.78 23.51
C HIS A 262 -7.32 9.37 23.72
N GLU A 263 -6.74 8.57 24.62
CA GLU A 263 -7.21 7.22 24.97
C GLU A 263 -7.21 6.28 23.73
N LEU A 264 -7.85 5.10 23.77
CA LEU A 264 -7.94 4.16 22.65
C LEU A 264 -8.92 4.58 21.54
N ASN A 265 -8.71 5.79 21.02
CA ASN A 265 -9.17 6.20 19.70
C ASN A 265 -8.57 5.32 18.59
N ALA A 266 -9.19 5.31 17.40
CA ALA A 266 -8.93 4.33 16.34
C ALA A 266 -7.45 4.15 15.96
N SER A 267 -6.64 5.22 15.93
CA SER A 267 -5.21 5.11 15.63
C SER A 267 -4.41 4.50 16.79
N ALA A 268 -4.70 4.84 18.04
CA ALA A 268 -4.12 4.16 19.20
C ALA A 268 -4.51 2.67 19.26
N THR A 269 -5.78 2.33 19.00
CA THR A 269 -6.22 0.94 18.84
C THR A 269 -5.47 0.22 17.71
N THR A 270 -5.14 0.93 16.62
CA THR A 270 -4.38 0.37 15.48
C THR A 270 -2.92 0.12 15.86
N VAL A 271 -2.26 1.06 16.56
CA VAL A 271 -0.90 0.88 17.09
C VAL A 271 -0.83 -0.33 18.02
N LEU A 272 -1.83 -0.54 18.88
CA LEU A 272 -1.88 -1.73 19.75
C LEU A 272 -2.20 -3.02 18.98
N GLN A 273 -3.16 -3.02 18.06
CA GLN A 273 -3.46 -4.17 17.21
C GLN A 273 -2.22 -4.63 16.42
N THR A 274 -1.48 -3.71 15.82
CA THR A 274 -0.23 -3.96 15.10
C THR A 274 0.91 -4.36 16.04
N GLY A 275 1.10 -3.63 17.15
CA GLY A 275 2.11 -3.97 18.17
C GLY A 275 1.88 -5.32 18.85
N SER A 276 0.65 -5.83 18.89
CA SER A 276 0.31 -7.12 19.50
C SER A 276 0.92 -8.33 18.78
N SER A 277 1.38 -8.17 17.53
CA SER A 277 2.17 -9.18 16.82
C SER A 277 3.68 -9.05 17.03
N LEU A 278 4.13 -8.22 17.98
CA LEU A 278 5.54 -7.97 18.30
C LEU A 278 6.36 -7.45 17.12
N VAL A 279 5.77 -6.54 16.33
CA VAL A 279 6.50 -5.78 15.30
C VAL A 279 7.28 -4.63 15.94
N ASP A 280 8.25 -4.08 15.20
CA ASP A 280 9.03 -2.92 15.62
C ASP A 280 8.14 -1.66 15.81
N PRO A 281 8.56 -0.69 16.66
CA PRO A 281 7.74 0.48 16.94
C PRO A 281 7.59 1.43 15.75
N TYR A 282 8.47 1.42 14.75
CA TYR A 282 8.37 2.28 13.57
C TYR A 282 7.22 1.84 12.66
N SER A 283 7.11 0.52 12.41
CA SER A 283 5.96 -0.10 11.74
C SER A 283 4.64 0.13 12.50
N ALA A 284 4.67 0.08 13.84
CA ALA A 284 3.49 0.35 14.66
C ALA A 284 3.03 1.82 14.55
N ILE A 285 3.95 2.78 14.65
CA ILE A 285 3.65 4.22 14.48
C ILE A 285 3.20 4.54 13.06
N ALA A 286 3.77 3.91 12.02
CA ALA A 286 3.29 4.04 10.65
C ALA A 286 1.83 3.57 10.49
N ALA A 287 1.44 2.46 11.13
CA ALA A 287 0.04 2.02 11.17
C ALA A 287 -0.87 3.01 11.93
N GLY A 288 -0.35 3.66 12.99
CA GLY A 288 -1.00 4.78 13.66
C GLY A 288 -1.27 5.97 12.72
N CYS A 289 -0.25 6.39 11.96
CA CYS A 289 -0.35 7.46 10.95
C CYS A 289 -1.37 7.12 9.86
N ALA A 290 -1.34 5.90 9.31
CA ALA A 290 -2.30 5.44 8.29
C ALA A 290 -3.75 5.45 8.82
N SER A 291 -3.96 5.07 10.08
CA SER A 291 -5.27 5.09 10.73
C SER A 291 -5.75 6.51 11.06
N LEU A 292 -4.84 7.42 11.43
CA LEU A 292 -5.13 8.83 11.67
C LEU A 292 -5.44 9.61 10.39
N TYR A 293 -4.79 9.27 9.26
CA TYR A 293 -5.02 9.88 7.96
C TYR A 293 -6.46 9.64 7.41
N GLY A 294 -7.19 8.65 7.93
CA GLY A 294 -8.58 8.41 7.55
C GLY A 294 -9.49 9.63 7.78
N PRO A 295 -10.35 10.04 6.81
CA PRO A 295 -11.26 11.18 6.98
C PRO A 295 -12.28 11.05 8.11
N LEU A 296 -12.47 9.85 8.67
CA LEU A 296 -13.31 9.59 9.85
C LEU A 296 -12.52 9.65 11.18
N HIS A 297 -11.26 10.09 11.14
CA HIS A 297 -10.39 10.30 12.30
C HIS A 297 -9.68 11.66 12.18
N GLY A 298 -8.37 11.71 11.90
CA GLY A 298 -7.56 12.93 11.92
C GLY A 298 -7.76 13.91 10.76
N GLY A 299 -8.58 13.58 9.76
CA GLY A 299 -9.00 14.50 8.69
C GLY A 299 -10.10 15.50 9.08
N ALA A 300 -10.60 15.46 10.33
CA ALA A 300 -11.70 16.31 10.79
C ALA A 300 -11.36 17.81 10.75
N ASN A 301 -10.14 18.20 11.12
CA ASN A 301 -9.67 19.60 11.14
C ASN A 301 -9.59 20.22 9.73
N GLU A 302 -9.14 19.47 8.72
CA GLU A 302 -9.23 19.87 7.31
C GLU A 302 -10.69 20.03 6.87
N ALA A 303 -11.55 19.09 7.25
CA ALA A 303 -12.97 19.12 6.91
C ALA A 303 -13.72 20.33 7.54
N VAL A 304 -13.33 20.80 8.73
CA VAL A 304 -13.83 22.06 9.31
C VAL A 304 -13.55 23.24 8.39
N ILE A 305 -12.30 23.43 7.97
CA ILE A 305 -11.96 24.60 7.13
C ILE A 305 -12.60 24.48 5.75
N ARG A 306 -12.65 23.28 5.15
CA ARG A 306 -13.39 23.07 3.89
C ARG A 306 -14.88 23.37 4.03
N MET A 307 -15.50 23.01 5.16
CA MET A 307 -16.87 23.37 5.49
C MET A 307 -17.04 24.89 5.58
N LEU A 308 -16.21 25.60 6.35
CA LEU A 308 -16.27 27.05 6.50
C LEU A 308 -16.09 27.78 5.16
N ILE A 309 -15.14 27.35 4.33
CA ILE A 309 -14.96 27.85 2.96
C ILE A 309 -16.22 27.62 2.10
N SER A 310 -16.90 26.48 2.26
CA SER A 310 -18.16 26.17 1.54
C SER A 310 -19.38 26.94 2.03
N ILE A 311 -19.30 27.57 3.21
CA ILE A 311 -20.31 28.50 3.73
C ILE A 311 -20.01 29.92 3.22
N GLY A 312 -18.73 30.32 3.21
CA GLY A 312 -18.32 31.65 2.80
C GLY A 312 -18.54 32.69 3.91
N SER A 313 -19.67 33.39 3.88
CA SER A 313 -19.99 34.49 4.81
C SER A 313 -20.83 34.06 6.03
N PRO A 314 -20.86 34.87 7.11
CA PRO A 314 -21.73 34.63 8.27
C PRO A 314 -23.23 34.52 7.91
N ASP A 315 -23.68 35.21 6.86
CA ASP A 315 -25.09 35.25 6.45
C ASP A 315 -25.59 33.92 5.88
N ASN A 316 -24.69 33.10 5.34
CA ASN A 316 -25.01 31.79 4.79
C ASN A 316 -25.14 30.68 5.86
N VAL A 317 -24.71 30.96 7.10
CA VAL A 317 -24.72 29.99 8.21
C VAL A 317 -26.11 29.41 8.51
N PRO A 318 -27.22 30.17 8.59
CA PRO A 318 -28.54 29.60 8.85
C PRO A 318 -28.98 28.60 7.78
N ALA A 319 -28.76 28.93 6.49
CA ALA A 319 -29.06 28.04 5.38
C ALA A 319 -28.19 26.76 5.39
N PHE A 320 -26.92 26.88 5.79
CA PHE A 320 -26.06 25.73 6.01
C PHE A 320 -26.59 24.83 7.14
N LEU A 321 -26.94 25.38 8.29
CA LEU A 321 -27.47 24.61 9.43
C LEU A 321 -28.77 23.87 9.06
N GLU A 322 -29.67 24.49 8.30
CA GLU A 322 -30.86 23.80 7.78
C GLU A 322 -30.51 22.62 6.85
N SER A 323 -29.51 22.76 5.98
CA SER A 323 -29.03 21.63 5.15
C SER A 323 -28.44 20.48 5.98
N VAL A 324 -27.84 20.77 7.15
CA VAL A 324 -27.39 19.74 8.10
C VAL A 324 -28.58 19.08 8.81
N LYS A 325 -29.62 19.83 9.20
CA LYS A 325 -30.86 19.27 9.77
C LYS A 325 -31.54 18.28 8.82
N LYS A 326 -31.52 18.59 7.51
CA LYS A 326 -32.00 17.72 6.42
C LYS A 326 -31.08 16.55 6.08
N ARG A 327 -29.85 16.51 6.64
CA ARG A 327 -28.78 15.54 6.33
C ARG A 327 -28.21 15.65 4.91
N GLU A 328 -28.39 16.80 4.25
CA GLU A 328 -27.78 17.13 2.95
C GLU A 328 -26.29 17.47 3.11
N LYS A 329 -25.88 17.95 4.30
CA LYS A 329 -24.48 18.25 4.67
C LYS A 329 -24.14 17.73 6.06
N VAL A 330 -22.85 17.68 6.38
CA VAL A 330 -22.30 17.32 7.70
C VAL A 330 -21.72 18.57 8.36
N LEU A 331 -21.97 18.74 9.66
CA LEU A 331 -21.37 19.79 10.49
C LEU A 331 -20.03 19.28 11.07
N SER A 332 -18.94 19.47 10.33
CA SER A 332 -17.58 19.09 10.75
C SER A 332 -17.11 19.88 11.97
N GLY A 333 -16.37 19.25 12.87
CA GLY A 333 -15.88 19.86 14.11
C GLY A 333 -16.90 19.97 15.25
N PHE A 334 -18.09 19.39 15.09
CA PHE A 334 -19.11 19.34 16.15
C PHE A 334 -19.49 17.90 16.50
N GLY A 335 -19.74 17.67 17.79
CA GLY A 335 -19.92 16.35 18.37
C GLY A 335 -18.60 15.62 18.59
N HIS A 336 -18.65 14.58 19.43
CA HIS A 336 -17.52 13.72 19.73
C HIS A 336 -18.03 12.31 20.07
N ARG A 337 -17.26 11.24 19.82
CA ARG A 337 -17.67 9.86 20.17
C ARG A 337 -17.67 9.62 21.69
N VAL A 338 -16.87 10.39 22.42
CA VAL A 338 -16.77 10.36 23.89
C VAL A 338 -17.51 11.55 24.53
N TYR A 339 -17.05 12.79 24.33
CA TYR A 339 -17.70 13.98 24.90
C TYR A 339 -19.15 14.17 24.44
N LYS A 340 -20.00 14.40 25.45
CA LYS A 340 -21.43 14.71 25.37
C LYS A 340 -21.72 16.10 25.96
N THR A 341 -20.70 16.83 26.37
CA THR A 341 -20.68 18.22 26.83
C THR A 341 -19.54 18.95 26.12
N SER A 342 -19.26 20.22 26.49
CA SER A 342 -18.17 20.98 25.86
C SER A 342 -16.82 20.28 26.02
N ASP A 343 -16.02 20.24 24.96
CA ASP A 343 -14.63 19.76 25.03
C ASP A 343 -13.82 20.70 25.95
N PRO A 344 -13.14 20.21 27.00
CA PRO A 344 -12.44 21.06 27.98
C PRO A 344 -11.34 21.90 27.33
N ARG A 345 -10.76 21.41 26.23
CA ARG A 345 -9.67 22.05 25.51
C ARG A 345 -10.10 23.34 24.81
N SER A 346 -11.39 23.51 24.51
CA SER A 346 -11.92 24.62 23.72
C SER A 346 -11.64 26.00 24.32
N PHE A 347 -11.68 26.16 25.65
CA PHE A 347 -11.41 27.44 26.31
C PHE A 347 -9.97 27.91 26.05
N ILE A 348 -9.02 26.97 26.14
CA ILE A 348 -7.58 27.22 25.99
C ILE A 348 -7.28 27.56 24.54
N ILE A 349 -7.81 26.76 23.59
CA ILE A 349 -7.60 27.01 22.17
C ILE A 349 -8.17 28.37 21.76
N ARG A 350 -9.29 28.83 22.32
CA ARG A 350 -9.78 30.19 22.05
C ARG A 350 -8.79 31.27 22.51
N ARG A 351 -8.24 31.17 23.72
CA ARG A 351 -7.19 32.08 24.22
C ARG A 351 -5.94 32.03 23.34
N THR A 352 -5.48 30.84 22.94
CA THR A 352 -4.35 30.68 22.02
C THR A 352 -4.63 31.28 20.65
N ALA A 353 -5.85 31.14 20.11
CA ALA A 353 -6.25 31.75 18.85
C ALA A 353 -6.21 33.28 18.93
N GLU A 354 -6.73 33.86 20.02
CA GLU A 354 -6.69 35.30 20.26
C GLU A 354 -5.25 35.85 20.31
N GLU A 355 -4.29 35.13 20.91
CA GLU A 355 -2.87 35.53 20.89
C GLU A 355 -2.23 35.40 19.49
N VAL A 356 -2.54 34.33 18.74
CA VAL A 356 -2.03 34.15 17.37
C VAL A 356 -2.57 35.24 16.43
N PHE A 357 -3.87 35.54 16.47
CA PHE A 357 -4.48 36.57 15.61
C PHE A 357 -3.95 37.99 15.85
N LYS A 358 -3.37 38.29 17.03
CA LYS A 358 -2.67 39.57 17.28
C LYS A 358 -1.37 39.69 16.47
N VAL A 359 -0.74 38.58 16.12
CA VAL A 359 0.54 38.52 15.40
C VAL A 359 0.34 38.27 13.91
N THR A 360 -0.59 37.39 13.53
CA THR A 360 -0.83 37.00 12.12
C THR A 360 -1.99 37.74 11.45
N GLY A 361 -2.81 38.47 12.22
CA GLY A 361 -4.09 39.02 11.79
C GLY A 361 -5.26 38.03 11.95
N ARG A 362 -6.50 38.52 11.81
CA ARG A 362 -7.70 37.68 11.83
C ARG A 362 -7.87 36.92 10.53
N ASP A 363 -8.19 35.63 10.61
CA ASP A 363 -8.62 34.87 9.43
C ASP A 363 -10.01 35.32 8.95
N PRO A 364 -10.24 35.52 7.63
CA PRO A 364 -11.56 35.89 7.10
C PRO A 364 -12.69 34.91 7.44
N LEU A 365 -12.39 33.64 7.72
CA LEU A 365 -13.37 32.63 8.12
C LEU A 365 -13.76 32.73 9.60
N LEU A 366 -13.06 33.53 10.42
CA LEU A 366 -13.30 33.64 11.86
C LEU A 366 -14.72 34.10 12.18
N GLU A 367 -15.21 35.14 11.48
CA GLU A 367 -16.58 35.66 11.70
C GLU A 367 -17.63 34.61 11.28
N THR A 368 -17.39 33.87 10.20
CA THR A 368 -18.25 32.76 9.75
C THR A 368 -18.23 31.60 10.75
N ALA A 369 -17.07 31.30 11.35
CA ALA A 369 -16.92 30.28 12.38
C ALA A 369 -17.58 30.66 13.70
N MET A 370 -17.41 31.90 14.16
CA MET A 370 -18.11 32.43 15.34
C MET A 370 -19.63 32.42 15.13
N ARG A 371 -20.11 32.85 13.95
CA ARG A 371 -21.54 32.81 13.63
C ARG A 371 -22.10 31.37 13.56
N LEU A 372 -21.31 30.42 13.05
CA LEU A 372 -21.66 28.99 13.03
C LEU A 372 -21.70 28.39 14.44
N HIS A 373 -20.69 28.69 15.26
CA HIS A 373 -20.64 28.32 16.67
C HIS A 373 -21.88 28.82 17.42
N ASP A 374 -22.13 30.13 17.40
CA ASP A 374 -23.16 30.77 18.21
C ASP A 374 -24.58 30.35 17.80
N LEU A 375 -24.83 30.08 16.52
CA LEU A 375 -26.11 29.52 16.08
C LEU A 375 -26.23 28.03 16.42
N ALA A 376 -25.18 27.22 16.25
CA ALA A 376 -25.25 25.78 16.53
C ALA A 376 -25.43 25.47 18.03
N ILE A 377 -24.78 26.20 18.94
CA ILE A 377 -24.91 25.94 20.40
C ILE A 377 -26.26 26.36 20.98
N ASN A 378 -27.02 27.23 20.30
CA ASN A 378 -28.31 27.75 20.75
C ASN A 378 -29.52 27.08 20.05
N ASP A 379 -29.29 26.21 19.08
CA ASP A 379 -30.35 25.57 18.28
C ASP A 379 -30.73 24.18 18.85
N GLU A 380 -32.03 23.98 19.13
CA GLU A 380 -32.56 22.77 19.79
C GLU A 380 -32.15 21.48 19.06
N TYR A 381 -32.03 21.49 17.73
CA TYR A 381 -31.65 20.31 16.96
C TYR A 381 -30.26 19.80 17.36
N PHE A 382 -29.31 20.71 17.55
CA PHE A 382 -27.91 20.40 17.83
C PHE A 382 -27.69 20.16 19.33
N VAL A 383 -28.31 20.98 20.19
CA VAL A 383 -28.31 20.82 21.66
C VAL A 383 -28.85 19.44 22.05
N LYS A 384 -30.00 19.03 21.51
CA LYS A 384 -30.65 17.74 21.77
C LYS A 384 -29.86 16.53 21.26
N ARG A 385 -28.94 16.76 20.31
CA ARG A 385 -28.00 15.76 19.79
C ARG A 385 -26.62 15.84 20.43
N LYS A 386 -26.42 16.76 21.38
CA LYS A 386 -25.17 17.02 22.08
C LYS A 386 -24.00 17.34 21.13
N LEU A 387 -24.31 18.03 20.02
CA LEU A 387 -23.34 18.45 19.01
C LEU A 387 -22.67 19.77 19.43
N ALA A 388 -21.79 19.70 20.43
CA ALA A 388 -20.92 20.80 20.85
C ALA A 388 -19.67 20.89 19.96
N PRO A 389 -19.05 22.07 19.78
CA PRO A 389 -17.74 22.20 19.11
C PRO A 389 -16.68 21.34 19.81
N ASN A 390 -15.75 20.78 19.04
CA ASN A 390 -14.62 19.99 19.54
C ASN A 390 -13.27 20.66 19.23
N VAL A 391 -12.17 20.02 19.64
CA VAL A 391 -10.79 20.49 19.43
C VAL A 391 -10.47 20.89 17.98
N ASP A 392 -10.99 20.16 16.99
CA ASP A 392 -10.68 20.34 15.57
C ASP A 392 -11.32 21.61 14.99
N PHE A 393 -12.43 22.07 15.58
CA PHE A 393 -13.13 23.28 15.12
C PHE A 393 -12.27 24.54 15.24
N TRP A 394 -11.57 24.66 16.38
CA TRP A 394 -10.74 25.83 16.66
C TRP A 394 -9.28 25.64 16.23
N SER A 395 -8.72 24.43 16.34
CA SER A 395 -7.31 24.18 15.96
C SER A 395 -7.06 24.44 14.47
N GLY A 396 -8.00 24.07 13.59
CA GLY A 396 -7.91 24.33 12.16
C GLY A 396 -7.84 25.83 11.80
N LEU A 397 -8.49 26.71 12.58
CA LEU A 397 -8.42 28.16 12.39
C LEU A 397 -7.06 28.72 12.82
N ILE A 398 -6.49 28.22 13.92
CA ILE A 398 -5.14 28.62 14.35
C ILE A 398 -4.11 28.17 13.31
N TYR A 399 -4.12 26.89 12.91
CA TYR A 399 -3.17 26.38 11.93
C TYR A 399 -3.25 27.15 10.60
N ARG A 400 -4.46 27.50 10.14
CA ARG A 400 -4.67 28.33 8.96
C ARG A 400 -4.08 29.74 9.13
N ALA A 401 -4.30 30.38 10.26
CA ALA A 401 -3.76 31.72 10.55
C ALA A 401 -2.23 31.71 10.78
N MET A 402 -1.65 30.59 11.18
CA MET A 402 -0.19 30.35 11.18
C MET A 402 0.38 30.13 9.76
N GLY A 403 -0.47 30.08 8.72
CA GLY A 403 -0.06 29.88 7.32
C GLY A 403 0.02 28.42 6.87
N PHE A 404 -0.35 27.45 7.72
CA PHE A 404 -0.30 26.04 7.31
C PHE A 404 -1.36 25.71 6.23
N PRO A 405 -0.99 24.93 5.20
CA PRO A 405 -1.94 24.43 4.21
C PRO A 405 -2.78 23.29 4.79
N LEU A 406 -4.04 23.17 4.36
CA LEU A 406 -5.07 22.37 5.03
C LEU A 406 -4.76 20.85 5.06
N ASP A 407 -4.13 20.35 4.00
CA ASP A 407 -3.69 18.96 3.85
C ASP A 407 -2.46 18.61 4.71
N PHE A 408 -1.87 19.60 5.39
CA PHE A 408 -0.84 19.42 6.41
C PHE A 408 -1.42 19.35 7.83
N PHE A 409 -2.69 19.71 8.06
CA PHE A 409 -3.29 19.67 9.40
C PHE A 409 -3.30 18.26 10.02
N PRO A 410 -3.55 17.17 9.27
CA PRO A 410 -3.42 15.82 9.82
C PRO A 410 -1.97 15.45 10.21
N VAL A 411 -0.95 16.09 9.62
CA VAL A 411 0.46 15.95 10.06
C VAL A 411 0.71 16.68 11.38
N LEU A 412 0.17 17.90 11.53
CA LEU A 412 0.23 18.65 12.79
C LEU A 412 -0.52 17.93 13.93
N PHE A 413 -1.47 17.06 13.62
CA PHE A 413 -2.08 16.12 14.55
C PHE A 413 -1.19 14.88 14.77
N ALA A 414 -0.64 14.28 13.71
CA ALA A 414 0.19 13.07 13.80
C ALA A 414 1.44 13.24 14.66
N VAL A 415 2.19 14.34 14.49
CA VAL A 415 3.46 14.61 15.22
C VAL A 415 3.31 14.52 16.74
N PRO A 416 2.44 15.29 17.41
CA PRO A 416 2.25 15.16 18.85
C PRO A 416 1.65 13.81 19.25
N ARG A 417 0.75 13.25 18.43
CA ARG A 417 0.09 11.97 18.72
C ARG A 417 1.04 10.76 18.76
N VAL A 418 2.26 10.89 18.20
CA VAL A 418 3.32 9.88 18.38
C VAL A 418 3.55 9.54 19.85
N VAL A 419 3.49 10.50 20.78
CA VAL A 419 3.76 10.18 22.19
C VAL A 419 2.65 9.37 22.86
N GLY A 420 1.37 9.68 22.60
CA GLY A 420 0.25 8.86 23.09
C GLY A 420 0.32 7.42 22.56
N TRP A 421 0.62 7.26 21.26
CA TRP A 421 0.85 5.95 20.67
C TRP A 421 2.02 5.19 21.30
N LEU A 422 3.15 5.85 21.54
CA LEU A 422 4.32 5.24 22.20
C LEU A 422 4.05 4.88 23.66
N ALA A 423 3.33 5.73 24.41
CA ALA A 423 2.93 5.45 25.79
C ALA A 423 2.02 4.20 25.85
N HIS A 424 0.99 4.14 25.01
CA HIS A 424 0.10 2.98 24.91
C HIS A 424 0.85 1.71 24.48
N TRP A 425 1.71 1.79 23.46
CA TRP A 425 2.54 0.67 23.02
C TRP A 425 3.47 0.17 24.13
N ARG A 426 4.20 1.07 24.81
CA ARG A 426 5.08 0.75 25.95
C ARG A 426 4.31 0.06 27.08
N GLN A 427 3.13 0.56 27.43
CA GLN A 427 2.28 -0.04 28.46
C GLN A 427 1.83 -1.46 28.09
N MET A 428 1.50 -1.73 26.83
CA MET A 428 1.17 -3.07 26.35
C MET A 428 2.39 -4.00 26.31
N MET A 429 3.56 -3.52 25.86
CA MET A 429 4.80 -4.30 25.81
C MET A 429 5.23 -4.79 27.20
N LEU A 430 5.08 -3.94 28.22
CA LEU A 430 5.48 -4.20 29.60
C LEU A 430 4.35 -4.77 30.49
N GLN A 431 3.21 -5.17 29.91
CA GLN A 431 2.04 -5.58 30.69
C GLN A 431 2.27 -6.90 31.48
N PRO A 432 1.74 -7.04 32.71
CA PRO A 432 1.81 -8.28 33.47
C PRO A 432 1.27 -9.50 32.70
N GLY A 433 2.04 -10.59 32.69
CA GLY A 433 1.71 -11.79 31.91
C GLY A 433 2.00 -11.70 30.40
N GLY A 434 2.63 -10.62 29.94
CA GLY A 434 3.16 -10.47 28.59
C GLY A 434 2.13 -10.10 27.52
N VAL A 435 2.62 -9.69 26.35
CA VAL A 435 1.81 -9.32 25.18
C VAL A 435 1.03 -10.53 24.68
N LYS A 436 -0.27 -10.33 24.42
CA LYS A 436 -1.14 -11.33 23.78
C LYS A 436 -1.60 -10.79 22.44
N ILE A 437 -1.39 -11.57 21.37
CA ILE A 437 -1.79 -11.16 20.01
C ILE A 437 -3.30 -10.91 19.92
N TRP A 438 -3.68 -9.73 19.42
CA TRP A 438 -5.07 -9.36 19.21
C TRP A 438 -5.60 -10.06 17.96
N ARG A 439 -6.41 -11.10 18.16
CA ARG A 439 -6.94 -11.95 17.09
C ARG A 439 -8.47 -12.09 17.21
N PRO A 440 -9.26 -11.09 16.78
CA PRO A 440 -10.71 -11.11 16.88
C PRO A 440 -11.36 -12.26 16.06
N ARG A 441 -12.62 -12.57 16.38
CA ARG A 441 -13.46 -13.53 15.63
C ARG A 441 -14.52 -12.79 14.82
N GLN A 442 -15.00 -13.43 13.77
CA GLN A 442 -16.13 -12.96 12.94
C GLN A 442 -17.38 -13.83 13.16
N VAL A 443 -18.55 -13.28 12.82
CA VAL A 443 -19.76 -14.08 12.56
C VAL A 443 -19.78 -14.38 11.06
N TYR A 444 -19.59 -15.64 10.68
CA TYR A 444 -19.57 -16.02 9.27
C TYR A 444 -21.00 -16.20 8.73
N VAL A 445 -21.35 -15.42 7.71
CA VAL A 445 -22.69 -15.44 7.07
C VAL A 445 -22.65 -15.77 5.58
N GLY A 446 -21.47 -16.10 5.02
CA GLY A 446 -21.32 -16.51 3.62
C GLY A 446 -21.99 -17.85 3.31
N SER A 447 -21.82 -18.38 2.09
CA SER A 447 -22.26 -19.73 1.73
C SER A 447 -21.70 -20.79 2.70
N GLY A 448 -22.45 -21.86 2.95
CA GLY A 448 -21.89 -23.06 3.61
C GLY A 448 -20.93 -23.81 2.68
N ILE A 449 -20.71 -25.10 2.96
CA ILE A 449 -20.00 -25.99 2.03
C ILE A 449 -20.67 -25.98 0.65
N ARG A 450 -19.86 -25.93 -0.40
CA ARG A 450 -20.25 -25.98 -1.82
C ARG A 450 -19.10 -26.54 -2.63
N ASP A 451 -19.41 -27.32 -3.65
CA ASP A 451 -18.39 -27.94 -4.50
C ASP A 451 -17.72 -26.94 -5.44
N PHE A 452 -16.48 -27.25 -5.85
CA PHE A 452 -15.73 -26.42 -6.78
C PHE A 452 -16.14 -26.74 -8.22
N VAL A 453 -16.64 -25.73 -8.94
CA VAL A 453 -16.98 -25.85 -10.37
C VAL A 453 -15.79 -25.35 -11.22
N PRO A 454 -15.26 -26.16 -12.16
CA PRO A 454 -14.26 -25.74 -13.15
C PRO A 454 -14.69 -24.50 -13.95
N ILE A 455 -13.74 -23.70 -14.44
CA ILE A 455 -14.04 -22.40 -15.06
C ILE A 455 -14.88 -22.51 -16.35
N ASP A 456 -14.68 -23.61 -17.08
CA ASP A 456 -15.40 -24.06 -18.27
C ASP A 456 -16.83 -24.56 -18.00
N GLN A 457 -17.19 -24.78 -16.74
CA GLN A 457 -18.48 -25.37 -16.31
C GLN A 457 -19.33 -24.39 -15.48
N ARG A 458 -18.90 -23.14 -15.37
CA ARG A 458 -19.66 -22.08 -14.68
C ARG A 458 -20.70 -21.48 -15.65
N PRO A 459 -21.89 -21.12 -15.17
CA PRO A 459 -22.87 -20.40 -15.99
C PRO A 459 -22.30 -19.03 -16.40
N VAL A 460 -22.63 -18.60 -17.62
CA VAL A 460 -22.38 -17.23 -18.07
C VAL A 460 -23.48 -16.35 -17.47
N GLU A 461 -23.12 -15.44 -16.57
CA GLU A 461 -24.06 -14.47 -15.99
C GLU A 461 -24.35 -13.36 -17.02
N SER A 462 -25.63 -13.05 -17.25
CA SER A 462 -26.08 -11.94 -18.09
C SER A 462 -25.82 -10.61 -17.39
N GLU A 463 -25.18 -9.63 -18.05
CA GLU A 463 -24.76 -8.36 -17.44
C GLU A 463 -25.86 -7.62 -16.66
N GLU A 464 -27.11 -7.67 -17.14
CA GLU A 464 -28.28 -7.04 -16.50
C GLU A 464 -28.61 -7.58 -15.09
N ASN A 465 -28.20 -8.81 -14.76
CA ASN A 465 -28.47 -9.46 -13.48
C ASN A 465 -27.27 -9.43 -12.52
N ILE A 466 -26.15 -8.84 -12.91
CA ILE A 466 -24.92 -8.83 -12.11
C ILE A 466 -24.97 -7.71 -11.07
N ASP A 467 -24.83 -8.04 -9.80
CA ASP A 467 -24.60 -7.05 -8.74
C ASP A 467 -23.23 -6.37 -8.97
N PRO A 468 -23.16 -5.06 -9.28
CA PRO A 468 -21.90 -4.38 -9.60
C PRO A 468 -20.94 -4.28 -8.39
N LYS A 469 -21.37 -4.68 -7.19
CA LYS A 469 -20.51 -4.81 -6.00
C LYS A 469 -19.83 -6.18 -5.90
N LYS A 470 -20.20 -7.15 -6.75
CA LYS A 470 -19.67 -8.52 -6.75
C LYS A 470 -18.74 -8.84 -7.92
N VAL A 471 -18.67 -7.97 -8.93
CA VAL A 471 -17.74 -8.09 -10.06
C VAL A 471 -16.76 -6.90 -10.12
N PRO A 472 -15.54 -7.09 -10.65
CA PRO A 472 -14.68 -5.97 -11.02
C PRO A 472 -15.30 -5.18 -12.18
N SER A 473 -15.15 -3.86 -12.18
CA SER A 473 -15.59 -3.02 -13.31
C SER A 473 -14.84 -3.40 -14.59
N ALA A 474 -15.56 -3.77 -15.65
CA ALA A 474 -14.96 -4.31 -16.89
C ALA A 474 -14.07 -3.31 -17.67
N SER A 475 -14.15 -2.01 -17.36
CA SER A 475 -13.49 -0.91 -18.07
C SER A 475 -12.74 0.04 -17.13
N ILE A 476 -11.71 -0.44 -16.45
CA ILE A 476 -10.78 0.43 -15.72
C ILE A 476 -9.76 1.03 -16.72
N HIS A 477 -9.74 2.34 -16.87
CA HIS A 477 -8.75 3.03 -17.72
C HIS A 477 -7.34 2.96 -17.10
N TYR A 478 -6.39 2.35 -17.81
CA TYR A 478 -4.99 2.28 -17.39
C TYR A 478 -4.32 3.67 -17.42
N THR A 479 -3.86 4.14 -16.26
CA THR A 479 -3.06 5.37 -16.14
C THR A 479 -1.79 5.26 -17.00
N GLY A 480 -1.54 6.24 -17.86
CA GLY A 480 -0.36 6.28 -18.74
C GLY A 480 -0.52 5.59 -20.10
N GLN A 481 -1.58 4.79 -20.33
CA GLN A 481 -1.92 4.35 -21.68
C GLN A 481 -2.57 5.50 -22.45
N THR A 482 -1.82 6.09 -23.38
CA THR A 482 -2.34 7.14 -24.28
C THR A 482 -2.99 6.50 -25.52
N LYS A 483 -3.81 7.26 -26.27
CA LYS A 483 -4.29 6.81 -27.59
C LYS A 483 -3.14 6.37 -28.52
N ARG A 484 -1.96 7.01 -28.42
CA ARG A 484 -0.74 6.61 -29.16
C ARG A 484 -0.21 5.24 -28.72
N THR A 485 -0.32 4.91 -27.43
CA THR A 485 0.08 3.62 -26.87
C THR A 485 -0.82 2.49 -27.39
N ALA A 486 -2.13 2.74 -27.50
CA ALA A 486 -3.08 1.79 -28.08
C ALA A 486 -2.95 1.61 -29.61
N LEU A 487 -2.29 2.57 -30.30
CA LEU A 487 -2.00 2.53 -31.74
C LEU A 487 -0.54 2.10 -32.03
N ALA A 488 0.23 1.70 -31.02
CA ALA A 488 1.64 1.37 -31.17
C ALA A 488 1.84 -0.08 -31.68
N THR A 489 2.21 -0.23 -32.95
CA THR A 489 2.64 -1.52 -33.50
C THR A 489 4.02 -1.91 -32.97
N TYR A 490 4.11 -3.03 -32.26
CA TYR A 490 5.38 -3.62 -31.82
C TYR A 490 5.60 -4.98 -32.50
N LYS A 491 6.86 -5.33 -32.80
CA LYS A 491 7.20 -6.70 -33.19
C LYS A 491 7.10 -7.60 -31.95
N ALA A 492 6.11 -8.49 -31.93
CA ALA A 492 6.12 -9.61 -31.01
C ALA A 492 7.30 -10.54 -31.36
N VAL A 493 8.35 -10.52 -30.53
CA VAL A 493 9.47 -11.46 -30.66
C VAL A 493 9.00 -12.82 -30.14
N ALA A 494 8.45 -13.63 -31.03
CA ALA A 494 8.09 -15.01 -30.73
C ALA A 494 9.37 -15.82 -30.44
N PHE A 495 9.63 -16.09 -29.15
CA PHE A 495 10.67 -17.04 -28.72
C PHE A 495 10.24 -18.47 -29.08
N CYS A 496 10.35 -18.81 -30.37
CA CYS A 496 10.12 -20.15 -30.88
C CYS A 496 11.27 -21.07 -30.45
N LEU A 497 11.17 -21.65 -29.25
CA LEU A 497 12.06 -22.70 -28.76
C LEU A 497 12.04 -23.89 -29.73
N LYS A 498 13.05 -23.97 -30.61
CA LYS A 498 13.29 -25.13 -31.46
C LYS A 498 13.76 -26.32 -30.61
N ILE A 499 12.81 -27.09 -30.10
CA ILE A 499 13.08 -28.42 -29.55
C ILE A 499 13.52 -29.34 -30.72
N PRO A 500 14.66 -30.03 -30.64
CA PRO A 500 15.12 -30.91 -31.72
C PRO A 500 14.26 -32.18 -31.84
N PRO A 501 14.19 -32.86 -33.01
CA PRO A 501 13.16 -33.86 -33.31
C PRO A 501 13.18 -35.18 -32.54
N HIS A 502 14.08 -35.34 -31.57
CA HIS A 502 14.35 -36.61 -30.88
C HIS A 502 14.20 -36.52 -29.35
N SER A 503 13.12 -35.88 -28.89
CA SER A 503 12.67 -35.94 -27.50
C SER A 503 11.21 -36.37 -27.41
N SER A 504 10.97 -37.63 -27.05
CA SER A 504 9.65 -38.24 -26.87
C SER A 504 8.98 -37.80 -25.56
N ILE A 505 8.71 -36.49 -25.43
CA ILE A 505 7.99 -35.90 -24.30
C ILE A 505 6.51 -35.78 -24.66
N THR A 506 5.77 -36.88 -24.48
CA THR A 506 4.32 -36.89 -24.61
C THR A 506 3.69 -36.17 -23.41
N THR A 507 2.81 -35.21 -23.66
CA THR A 507 2.09 -34.36 -22.67
C THR A 507 2.81 -33.10 -22.19
N PHE A 508 2.81 -32.05 -23.03
CA PHE A 508 2.88 -30.67 -22.53
C PHE A 508 1.46 -30.14 -22.29
N LYS A 509 1.07 -29.90 -21.03
CA LYS A 509 -0.09 -29.07 -20.70
C LYS A 509 0.29 -27.60 -20.92
N VAL A 510 -0.24 -26.98 -21.98
CA VAL A 510 -0.11 -25.54 -22.18
C VAL A 510 -0.85 -24.80 -21.06
N PHE A 511 -0.10 -24.09 -20.21
CA PHE A 511 -0.69 -23.16 -19.26
C PHE A 511 -1.37 -22.02 -20.03
N ARG A 512 -2.71 -21.96 -19.98
CA ARG A 512 -3.48 -20.79 -20.43
C ARG A 512 -3.17 -19.61 -19.51
N ASN A 513 -2.16 -18.82 -19.88
CA ASN A 513 -1.87 -17.55 -19.21
C ASN A 513 -2.76 -16.45 -19.82
N THR A 514 -3.62 -15.85 -19.01
CA THR A 514 -4.84 -15.15 -19.45
C THR A 514 -4.60 -13.72 -19.95
N PHE A 515 -3.70 -13.53 -20.93
CA PHE A 515 -3.22 -12.21 -21.35
C PHE A 515 -3.63 -11.75 -22.77
N PHE A 516 -4.42 -12.55 -23.50
CA PHE A 516 -4.94 -12.17 -24.82
C PHE A 516 -6.44 -12.42 -24.91
N ARG A 517 -7.18 -11.44 -25.46
CA ARG A 517 -8.55 -11.65 -25.97
C ARG A 517 -8.48 -12.47 -27.27
N ASN A 518 -9.55 -13.18 -27.61
CA ASN A 518 -9.55 -14.22 -28.65
C ASN A 518 -9.27 -13.72 -30.09
N ASP A 519 -9.29 -12.42 -30.35
CA ASP A 519 -9.34 -11.86 -31.72
C ASP A 519 -7.98 -11.80 -32.45
N GLN A 520 -6.93 -12.45 -31.93
CA GLN A 520 -5.53 -12.25 -32.36
C GLN A 520 -4.73 -13.55 -32.65
N PHE A 521 -5.32 -14.48 -33.41
CA PHE A 521 -4.61 -15.60 -34.04
C PHE A 521 -4.71 -15.55 -35.57
N LYS A 522 -4.05 -14.57 -36.21
CA LYS A 522 -4.13 -14.33 -37.68
C LYS A 522 -2.92 -14.78 -38.52
N HIS A 523 -1.95 -15.50 -37.95
CA HIS A 523 -0.80 -16.03 -38.70
C HIS A 523 -0.49 -17.50 -38.37
N LEU A 524 -1.10 -18.40 -39.15
CA LEU A 524 -0.84 -19.84 -39.16
C LEU A 524 -0.83 -20.40 -40.61
N THR A 525 -0.03 -19.79 -41.48
CA THR A 525 0.38 -20.38 -42.77
C THR A 525 1.90 -20.33 -42.91
N THR A 526 2.49 -21.36 -43.52
CA THR A 526 3.95 -21.49 -43.73
C THR A 526 4.38 -21.28 -45.18
N ASN A 527 3.43 -20.95 -46.06
CA ASN A 527 3.59 -20.85 -47.51
C ASN A 527 2.97 -19.51 -47.97
N PRO A 528 3.70 -18.64 -48.71
CA PRO A 528 3.26 -17.27 -49.02
C PRO A 528 2.07 -17.16 -50.00
N HIS A 529 1.54 -18.28 -50.49
CA HIS A 529 0.40 -18.34 -51.40
C HIS A 529 -0.88 -18.91 -50.76
N ASP A 530 -0.83 -19.34 -49.50
CA ASP A 530 -2.01 -19.83 -48.77
C ASP A 530 -2.72 -18.67 -48.08
N ILE A 531 -4.02 -18.49 -48.37
CA ILE A 531 -4.85 -17.43 -47.78
C ILE A 531 -5.97 -18.06 -46.94
N ILE A 532 -6.12 -17.62 -45.70
CA ILE A 532 -7.21 -18.04 -44.80
C ILE A 532 -8.35 -17.02 -44.90
N PHE A 533 -9.57 -17.53 -45.07
CA PHE A 533 -10.80 -16.74 -45.05
C PHE A 533 -11.81 -17.37 -44.07
N ASP A 534 -12.64 -16.52 -43.46
CA ASP A 534 -13.88 -16.93 -42.80
C ASP A 534 -15.04 -16.81 -43.79
N VAL A 535 -15.98 -17.77 -43.80
CA VAL A 535 -17.08 -17.82 -44.79
C VAL A 535 -17.94 -16.55 -44.72
N GLY A 536 -18.10 -15.87 -45.86
CA GLY A 536 -18.80 -14.59 -45.97
C GLY A 536 -17.90 -13.34 -45.94
N GLY A 537 -16.60 -13.48 -45.69
CA GLY A 537 -15.62 -12.39 -45.78
C GLY A 537 -15.20 -12.02 -47.20
N SER A 538 -14.57 -10.86 -47.36
CA SER A 538 -13.90 -10.41 -48.60
C SER A 538 -12.55 -9.77 -48.28
N VAL A 539 -11.50 -10.08 -49.06
CA VAL A 539 -10.15 -9.51 -48.88
C VAL A 539 -9.60 -9.04 -50.23
N ARG A 540 -8.98 -7.85 -50.25
CA ARG A 540 -8.19 -7.36 -51.38
C ARG A 540 -6.71 -7.61 -51.15
N SER A 541 -6.05 -8.28 -52.09
CA SER A 541 -4.59 -8.40 -52.09
C SER A 541 -3.93 -7.07 -52.46
N SER A 542 -2.78 -6.77 -51.86
CA SER A 542 -2.01 -5.53 -52.09
C SER A 542 -0.59 -5.80 -52.61
N THR A 543 -0.37 -6.92 -53.31
CA THR A 543 0.92 -7.31 -53.90
C THR A 543 0.84 -7.47 -55.42
N ALA A 544 1.95 -7.19 -56.12
CA ALA A 544 1.95 -6.92 -57.56
C ALA A 544 1.94 -8.19 -58.45
N ALA A 545 0.76 -8.81 -58.55
CA ALA A 545 0.31 -9.72 -59.61
C ALA A 545 -1.15 -9.33 -59.95
N PRO A 546 -1.79 -9.80 -61.05
CA PRO A 546 -3.10 -9.27 -61.45
C PRO A 546 -4.18 -9.41 -60.37
N LEU A 547 -5.09 -8.44 -60.29
CA LEU A 547 -6.04 -8.27 -59.19
C LEU A 547 -7.03 -9.43 -59.08
N PHE A 548 -6.85 -10.28 -58.06
CA PHE A 548 -7.83 -11.27 -57.62
C PHE A 548 -8.67 -10.70 -56.46
N ASP A 549 -9.88 -10.20 -56.76
CA ASP A 549 -10.94 -10.03 -55.75
C ASP A 549 -11.63 -11.40 -55.54
N LEU A 550 -11.20 -12.14 -54.52
CA LEU A 550 -11.80 -13.43 -54.17
C LEU A 550 -12.91 -13.23 -53.13
N ILE A 551 -14.14 -13.60 -53.48
CA ILE A 551 -15.30 -13.54 -52.57
C ILE A 551 -15.91 -14.93 -52.47
N CYS A 552 -16.01 -15.47 -51.25
CA CYS A 552 -16.65 -16.75 -50.97
C CYS A 552 -18.02 -16.52 -50.33
N LYS A 553 -19.10 -16.75 -51.09
CA LYS A 553 -20.49 -16.67 -50.61
C LYS A 553 -21.10 -18.06 -50.53
N ASN A 554 -21.11 -18.64 -49.33
CA ASN A 554 -21.65 -19.96 -48.96
C ASN A 554 -21.08 -21.17 -49.73
N THR A 555 -21.31 -21.22 -51.05
CA THR A 555 -20.92 -22.28 -51.99
C THR A 555 -20.20 -21.76 -53.23
N THR A 556 -20.20 -20.46 -53.49
CA THR A 556 -19.66 -19.90 -54.75
C THR A 556 -18.40 -19.07 -54.49
N ILE A 557 -17.33 -19.38 -55.24
CA ILE A 557 -16.12 -18.56 -55.34
C ILE A 557 -16.19 -17.75 -56.63
N VAL A 558 -16.04 -16.43 -56.53
CA VAL A 558 -16.05 -15.48 -57.67
C VAL A 558 -14.64 -14.95 -57.92
N TRP A 559 -14.30 -14.70 -59.19
CA TRP A 559 -13.01 -14.17 -59.66
C TRP A 559 -13.19 -13.28 -60.90
N GLN A 560 -12.26 -12.33 -61.10
CA GLN A 560 -12.14 -11.56 -62.34
C GLN A 560 -10.73 -11.68 -62.93
N GLY A 561 -10.62 -11.82 -64.26
CA GLY A 561 -9.41 -11.50 -65.03
C GLY A 561 -8.20 -12.44 -64.87
N GLY A 562 -8.30 -13.70 -65.32
CA GLY A 562 -7.17 -14.62 -65.46
C GLY A 562 -7.04 -15.18 -66.89
N GLN A 563 -5.83 -15.12 -67.47
CA GLN A 563 -5.52 -15.65 -68.81
C GLN A 563 -5.01 -17.10 -68.80
N SER A 564 -4.55 -17.60 -67.64
CA SER A 564 -4.01 -18.95 -67.44
C SER A 564 -4.97 -19.81 -66.61
N PRO A 565 -4.94 -21.16 -66.73
CA PRO A 565 -5.67 -22.03 -65.82
C PRO A 565 -4.97 -22.12 -64.46
N TYR A 566 -5.75 -22.20 -63.38
CA TYR A 566 -5.24 -22.34 -62.00
C TYR A 566 -5.93 -23.51 -61.30
N LYS A 567 -5.18 -24.27 -60.49
CA LYS A 567 -5.76 -25.26 -59.57
C LYS A 567 -5.99 -24.61 -58.22
N VAL A 568 -7.16 -24.80 -57.65
CA VAL A 568 -7.53 -24.32 -56.31
C VAL A 568 -7.76 -25.53 -55.42
N SER A 569 -7.14 -25.54 -54.23
CA SER A 569 -7.47 -26.47 -53.16
C SER A 569 -8.12 -25.72 -51.99
N LEU A 570 -9.15 -26.35 -51.41
CA LEU A 570 -9.94 -25.80 -50.31
C LEU A 570 -9.89 -26.74 -49.12
N LYS A 571 -9.26 -26.30 -48.04
CA LYS A 571 -9.03 -27.10 -46.83
C LYS A 571 -9.65 -26.42 -45.60
N PRO A 572 -10.70 -26.98 -44.98
CA PRO A 572 -11.28 -26.40 -43.77
C PRO A 572 -10.32 -26.53 -42.58
N VAL A 573 -10.17 -25.47 -41.80
CA VAL A 573 -9.13 -25.36 -40.75
C VAL A 573 -9.65 -25.84 -39.40
N CYS A 574 -10.90 -25.50 -39.08
CA CYS A 574 -11.61 -25.97 -37.89
C CYS A 574 -13.12 -25.83 -38.11
N GLY A 575 -13.89 -26.75 -37.51
CA GLY A 575 -15.34 -26.64 -37.34
C GLY A 575 -15.74 -27.38 -36.07
N THR A 576 -16.65 -26.82 -35.27
CA THR A 576 -17.07 -27.39 -33.99
C THR A 576 -18.12 -28.50 -34.17
N GLY A 577 -17.77 -29.55 -34.93
CA GLY A 577 -18.65 -30.67 -35.27
C GLY A 577 -17.87 -31.91 -35.71
N LYS A 578 -18.49 -33.10 -35.60
CA LYS A 578 -17.82 -34.40 -35.80
C LYS A 578 -17.55 -34.81 -37.27
N ASN A 579 -17.76 -33.92 -38.23
CA ASN A 579 -17.62 -34.24 -39.65
C ASN A 579 -16.29 -33.70 -40.17
N VAL A 580 -15.39 -34.61 -40.56
CA VAL A 580 -14.21 -34.26 -41.36
C VAL A 580 -14.71 -33.94 -42.77
N LEU A 581 -14.70 -32.67 -43.13
CA LEU A 581 -15.00 -32.21 -44.49
C LEU A 581 -13.79 -32.48 -45.38
N GLU A 582 -14.02 -33.11 -46.53
CA GLU A 582 -12.95 -33.48 -47.47
C GLU A 582 -12.33 -32.26 -48.17
N GLU A 583 -11.08 -32.40 -48.61
CA GLU A 583 -10.37 -31.33 -49.32
C GLU A 583 -10.85 -31.24 -50.78
N VAL A 584 -11.46 -30.11 -51.15
CA VAL A 584 -12.06 -29.93 -52.47
C VAL A 584 -11.04 -29.34 -53.43
N HIS A 585 -10.83 -29.99 -54.57
CA HIS A 585 -9.99 -29.49 -55.66
C HIS A 585 -10.86 -28.99 -56.82
N ALA A 586 -10.60 -27.78 -57.31
CA ALA A 586 -11.21 -27.21 -58.51
C ALA A 586 -10.15 -26.74 -59.51
N VAL A 587 -10.52 -26.65 -60.80
CA VAL A 587 -9.67 -26.09 -61.87
C VAL A 587 -10.39 -24.90 -62.49
N LEU A 588 -9.80 -23.72 -62.37
CA LEU A 588 -10.25 -22.50 -63.01
C LEU A 588 -9.84 -22.54 -64.49
N VAL A 589 -10.83 -22.54 -65.38
CA VAL A 589 -10.63 -22.52 -66.84
C VAL A 589 -10.61 -21.06 -67.33
N PRO A 590 -9.66 -20.64 -68.19
CA PRO A 590 -9.56 -19.25 -68.64
C PRO A 590 -10.88 -18.69 -69.19
N GLY A 591 -11.29 -17.52 -68.71
CA GLY A 591 -12.49 -16.80 -69.16
C GLY A 591 -13.78 -17.09 -68.38
N ALA A 592 -13.81 -18.04 -67.44
CA ALA A 592 -14.90 -18.11 -66.47
C ALA A 592 -14.80 -16.97 -65.42
N THR A 593 -15.84 -16.80 -64.60
CA THR A 593 -15.91 -15.75 -63.56
C THR A 593 -16.30 -16.27 -62.17
N SER A 594 -16.72 -17.53 -62.06
CA SER A 594 -17.09 -18.15 -60.80
C SER A 594 -17.06 -19.68 -60.88
N ILE A 595 -16.87 -20.34 -59.75
CA ILE A 595 -17.06 -21.78 -59.56
C ILE A 595 -18.00 -21.98 -58.37
N GLU A 596 -19.01 -22.83 -58.54
CA GLU A 596 -19.77 -23.40 -57.43
C GLU A 596 -19.09 -24.65 -56.89
N LEU A 597 -19.11 -24.79 -55.57
CA LEU A 597 -18.53 -25.90 -54.83
C LEU A 597 -19.64 -26.89 -54.45
N PRO A 598 -19.40 -28.21 -54.55
CA PRO A 598 -20.42 -29.23 -54.26
C PRO A 598 -20.72 -29.42 -52.76
N ILE A 599 -20.22 -28.54 -51.87
CA ILE A 599 -20.34 -28.65 -50.42
C ILE A 599 -20.70 -27.28 -49.82
N GLN A 600 -21.74 -27.23 -48.98
CA GLN A 600 -22.06 -26.07 -48.14
C GLN A 600 -21.21 -26.07 -46.86
N PHE A 601 -20.55 -24.95 -46.59
CA PHE A 601 -19.83 -24.73 -45.33
C PHE A 601 -20.71 -23.95 -44.33
N PRO A 602 -20.74 -24.32 -43.03
CA PRO A 602 -21.32 -23.49 -41.98
C PRO A 602 -20.68 -22.09 -41.92
N ALA A 603 -21.45 -21.06 -41.57
CA ALA A 603 -20.99 -19.66 -41.57
C ALA A 603 -19.74 -19.43 -40.70
N ASP A 604 -19.61 -20.15 -39.58
CA ASP A 604 -18.50 -20.00 -38.63
C ASP A 604 -17.26 -20.86 -39.00
N THR A 605 -17.10 -21.24 -40.27
CA THR A 605 -15.99 -22.10 -40.75
C THR A 605 -14.88 -21.26 -41.37
N SER A 606 -13.64 -21.41 -40.88
CA SER A 606 -12.45 -20.86 -41.53
C SER A 606 -11.87 -21.88 -42.54
N ILE A 607 -11.52 -21.41 -43.75
CA ILE A 607 -11.04 -22.23 -44.86
C ILE A 607 -9.69 -21.68 -45.37
N ILE A 608 -8.71 -22.55 -45.57
CA ILE A 608 -7.51 -22.26 -46.37
C ILE A 608 -7.86 -22.43 -47.85
N VAL A 609 -7.58 -21.40 -48.63
CA VAL A 609 -7.55 -21.43 -50.10
C VAL A 609 -6.09 -21.44 -50.54
N SER A 610 -5.67 -22.52 -51.19
CA SER A 610 -4.34 -22.64 -51.82
C SER A 610 -4.50 -22.61 -53.33
N ILE A 611 -3.84 -21.67 -54.01
CA ILE A 611 -3.92 -21.49 -55.47
C ILE A 611 -2.56 -21.80 -56.11
N THR A 612 -2.55 -22.66 -57.13
CA THR A 612 -1.35 -23.03 -57.91
C THR A 612 -1.55 -22.81 -59.41
N ASP A 613 -0.51 -22.28 -60.07
CA ASP A 613 -0.50 -22.12 -61.53
C ASP A 613 -0.40 -23.48 -62.22
N SER A 614 -1.25 -23.75 -63.20
CA SER A 614 -1.26 -25.05 -63.89
C SER A 614 0.03 -25.36 -64.66
N GLN A 615 0.84 -24.35 -65.01
CA GLN A 615 2.14 -24.60 -65.65
C GLN A 615 3.21 -25.15 -64.68
N SER A 616 2.95 -25.19 -63.36
CA SER A 616 3.92 -25.70 -62.38
C SER A 616 3.82 -27.21 -62.07
N MET A 617 2.90 -27.97 -62.70
CA MET A 617 2.81 -29.43 -62.54
C MET A 617 2.54 -30.16 -63.86
N GLN A 618 3.36 -31.15 -64.20
CA GLN A 618 3.06 -32.15 -65.23
C GLN A 618 2.29 -33.33 -64.63
N ALA A 619 1.22 -33.77 -65.33
CA ALA A 619 0.35 -34.91 -65.03
C ALA A 619 -0.48 -34.81 -63.71
N THR A 620 -1.76 -35.21 -63.65
CA THR A 620 -2.66 -35.82 -64.66
C THR A 620 -4.13 -35.39 -64.41
N ALA A 621 -4.99 -35.50 -65.44
CA ALA A 621 -6.43 -35.17 -65.38
C ALA A 621 -7.31 -36.35 -64.89
N PRO A 622 -8.64 -36.16 -64.68
CA PRO A 622 -9.61 -36.22 -65.80
C PRO A 622 -10.64 -35.06 -65.85
N GLU A 623 -11.53 -35.08 -66.84
CA GLU A 623 -12.39 -33.97 -67.31
C GLU A 623 -13.89 -34.14 -66.97
N THR A 624 -14.68 -33.04 -66.88
CA THR A 624 -15.88 -32.77 -67.74
C THR A 624 -16.69 -31.48 -67.40
N THR A 625 -16.76 -30.56 -68.37
CA THR A 625 -17.94 -29.84 -68.94
C THR A 625 -19.05 -29.14 -68.09
N VAL A 626 -18.90 -27.82 -67.89
CA VAL A 626 -19.76 -26.66 -68.32
C VAL A 626 -21.32 -26.71 -68.32
N VAL A 627 -21.99 -25.64 -67.81
CA VAL A 627 -23.09 -24.82 -68.45
C VAL A 627 -23.37 -23.50 -67.66
N SER A 628 -24.08 -22.52 -68.25
CA SER A 628 -24.10 -21.06 -67.94
C SER A 628 -25.41 -20.45 -67.36
N GLY A 629 -25.38 -19.20 -66.86
CA GLY A 629 -26.59 -18.40 -66.52
C GLY A 629 -26.36 -16.93 -66.07
N ASP A 630 -26.96 -15.96 -66.76
CA ASP A 630 -26.64 -14.51 -66.80
C ASP A 630 -27.18 -13.56 -65.69
N ALA A 631 -26.41 -12.45 -65.46
CA ALA A 631 -26.81 -11.02 -65.48
C ALA A 631 -27.52 -10.21 -64.34
N ASN A 632 -27.09 -8.92 -64.29
CA ASN A 632 -27.76 -7.63 -64.00
C ASN A 632 -27.96 -6.99 -62.59
N ASP A 633 -27.29 -5.82 -62.45
CA ASP A 633 -27.81 -4.45 -62.14
C ASP A 633 -27.94 -3.80 -60.73
N SER A 634 -27.16 -2.71 -60.59
CA SER A 634 -27.57 -1.35 -60.19
C SER A 634 -27.59 -0.85 -58.71
N CYS A 635 -26.84 0.25 -58.48
CA CYS A 635 -27.16 1.52 -57.78
C CYS A 635 -27.68 1.56 -56.31
N SER A 636 -27.46 2.63 -55.51
CA SER A 636 -26.77 3.95 -55.70
C SER A 636 -26.42 4.65 -54.37
N THR A 637 -25.45 5.60 -54.39
CA THR A 637 -25.29 6.90 -53.64
C THR A 637 -25.83 7.09 -52.19
N GLN A 638 -25.26 7.85 -51.23
CA GLN A 638 -24.14 8.82 -51.04
C GLN A 638 -24.03 9.08 -49.48
N ASN A 639 -23.33 10.01 -48.78
CA ASN A 639 -22.38 11.16 -48.88
C ASN A 639 -21.88 11.44 -47.41
N ALA A 640 -21.03 12.41 -47.00
CA ALA A 640 -19.79 13.03 -47.52
C ALA A 640 -19.20 14.03 -46.46
N CYS A 641 -17.89 14.30 -46.51
CA CYS A 641 -17.11 15.42 -45.88
C CYS A 641 -17.01 15.50 -44.31
N THR A 642 -15.88 15.76 -43.62
CA THR A 642 -14.60 16.55 -43.79
C THR A 642 -14.72 18.04 -43.36
N ASP A 643 -13.69 18.83 -42.96
CA ASP A 643 -12.22 18.80 -43.16
C ASP A 643 -11.32 19.06 -41.91
N ILE A 644 -10.16 19.75 -42.01
CA ILE A 644 -8.86 19.23 -41.52
C ILE A 644 -7.73 20.30 -41.24
N VAL A 645 -7.00 20.14 -40.10
CA VAL A 645 -5.59 20.64 -39.80
C VAL A 645 -5.45 22.21 -39.72
N THR A 646 -4.41 22.98 -39.29
CA THR A 646 -2.92 22.92 -39.10
C THR A 646 -2.41 23.83 -37.93
N ALA A 647 -1.18 23.67 -37.41
CA ALA A 647 -0.44 24.66 -36.57
C ALA A 647 1.12 24.48 -36.62
N PRO A 648 2.00 25.51 -36.38
CA PRO A 648 3.47 25.36 -36.52
C PRO A 648 4.45 25.98 -35.46
N THR A 649 5.51 25.22 -35.10
CA THR A 649 6.94 25.62 -34.81
C THR A 649 7.40 26.42 -33.55
N ALA A 650 8.73 26.38 -33.27
CA ALA A 650 9.53 26.90 -32.11
C ALA A 650 10.85 27.59 -32.65
N PRO A 651 12.06 27.69 -32.01
CA PRO A 651 12.56 27.58 -30.59
C PRO A 651 13.60 28.69 -30.15
N VAL A 652 14.20 28.64 -28.93
CA VAL A 652 15.43 29.41 -28.50
C VAL A 652 16.26 28.65 -27.43
N ALA A 653 17.58 28.90 -27.28
CA ALA A 653 18.49 28.41 -26.22
C ALA A 653 19.64 29.41 -25.88
N LEU A 654 20.38 29.23 -24.77
CA LEU A 654 21.59 30.02 -24.38
C LEU A 654 22.51 29.28 -23.34
N ALA A 655 23.76 29.73 -23.10
CA ALA A 655 24.78 29.02 -22.28
C ALA A 655 25.93 29.90 -21.70
N GLY A 656 26.71 29.35 -20.73
CA GLY A 656 28.00 29.85 -20.17
C GLY A 656 28.36 29.17 -18.81
N THR A 657 29.47 28.45 -18.61
CA THR A 657 30.89 28.86 -18.32
C THR A 657 31.12 29.61 -16.99
N SER A 658 32.13 29.35 -16.13
CA SER A 658 33.11 28.25 -15.93
C SER A 658 34.08 28.59 -14.77
N ASN A 659 34.57 27.64 -13.97
CA ASN A 659 35.93 27.61 -13.35
C ASN A 659 36.15 26.39 -12.41
N ALA A 660 37.41 26.15 -11.99
CA ALA A 660 37.84 25.00 -11.16
C ALA A 660 39.08 25.32 -10.29
N LEU A 661 39.38 24.51 -9.24
CA LEU A 661 40.75 24.17 -8.81
C LEU A 661 40.87 23.13 -7.67
N SER A 662 41.95 22.33 -7.74
CA SER A 662 42.74 21.66 -6.67
C SER A 662 42.11 20.78 -5.56
N THR A 663 42.51 19.50 -5.56
CA THR A 663 42.69 18.63 -4.38
C THR A 663 44.14 18.65 -3.86
N PRO A 664 44.41 18.22 -2.62
CA PRO A 664 45.26 17.02 -2.43
C PRO A 664 44.67 16.01 -1.41
N ALA A 665 45.34 14.86 -1.17
CA ALA A 665 44.80 13.72 -0.40
C ALA A 665 45.89 12.78 0.19
N ILE A 666 45.46 11.73 0.94
CA ILE A 666 46.23 10.53 1.42
C ILE A 666 47.15 10.82 2.64
N PRO A 667 47.42 9.87 3.60
CA PRO A 667 47.08 8.43 3.73
C PRO A 667 46.01 8.13 4.83
N THR A 668 45.41 6.93 5.05
CA THR A 668 45.83 5.49 5.15
C THR A 668 46.76 5.19 6.35
N ASP A 669 46.75 4.06 7.08
CA ASP A 669 46.04 2.75 7.08
C ASP A 669 45.61 2.40 8.55
N HIS A 670 44.80 1.38 8.92
CA HIS A 670 45.09 -0.07 8.91
C HIS A 670 43.87 -0.95 9.30
N LEU A 671 44.04 -2.28 9.30
CA LEU A 671 42.97 -3.29 9.32
C LEU A 671 42.67 -3.96 10.68
N LEU A 672 41.46 -4.53 10.74
CA LEU A 672 41.09 -5.90 11.17
C LEU A 672 42.28 -6.88 11.43
N THR A 673 42.22 -7.88 12.33
CA THR A 673 41.08 -8.54 13.05
C THR A 673 41.59 -9.30 14.28
N ALA A 674 40.68 -9.78 15.15
CA ALA A 674 40.97 -10.78 16.20
C ALA A 674 40.53 -12.20 15.78
N ASP A 675 41.14 -13.24 16.37
CA ASP A 675 40.58 -14.54 16.87
C ASP A 675 41.76 -15.42 17.41
N PRO A 676 41.63 -16.72 17.83
CA PRO A 676 40.45 -17.53 18.19
C PRO A 676 40.56 -18.35 19.51
N SER A 677 39.44 -18.88 20.03
CA SER A 677 39.29 -20.17 20.76
C SER A 677 37.88 -20.30 21.40
N ALA A 678 37.23 -21.45 21.57
CA ALA A 678 37.58 -22.87 21.32
C ALA A 678 36.37 -23.74 20.87
N ARG A 679 36.57 -25.07 20.90
CA ARG A 679 35.69 -26.22 20.53
C ARG A 679 34.50 -26.41 21.52
N THR A 680 33.55 -27.37 21.40
CA THR A 680 33.69 -28.79 20.96
C THR A 680 32.39 -29.54 20.60
N GLU A 681 32.52 -30.56 19.74
CA GLU A 681 31.83 -31.87 19.68
C GLU A 681 30.29 -32.04 19.78
N LEU A 682 29.73 -32.80 18.83
CA LEU A 682 29.18 -34.15 19.10
C LEU A 682 28.98 -34.98 17.81
N THR A 683 28.74 -36.29 17.94
CA THR A 683 28.77 -37.30 16.86
C THR A 683 27.54 -38.21 16.82
N ALA A 684 27.20 -38.77 15.65
CA ALA A 684 26.27 -39.90 15.48
C ALA A 684 26.50 -40.63 14.13
N ASP A 685 26.14 -41.92 14.06
CA ASP A 685 26.42 -42.86 12.96
C ASP A 685 25.11 -43.33 12.26
N PRO A 686 25.11 -43.86 11.00
CA PRO A 686 23.89 -43.91 10.18
C PRO A 686 23.20 -45.28 10.10
N SER A 687 21.86 -45.28 9.94
CA SER A 687 21.14 -46.32 9.18
C SER A 687 19.67 -45.94 8.89
N ALA A 688 19.30 -45.89 7.61
CA ALA A 688 17.95 -46.18 7.07
C ALA A 688 17.91 -45.90 5.55
N THR A 689 17.39 -46.83 4.76
CA THR A 689 17.06 -46.63 3.33
C THR A 689 15.60 -46.24 3.17
N GLY A 690 15.30 -45.18 2.41
CA GLY A 690 13.93 -44.77 2.13
C GLY A 690 13.83 -43.53 1.25
N SER A 691 13.26 -43.67 0.05
CA SER A 691 13.18 -42.58 -0.94
C SER A 691 11.98 -41.67 -0.73
N THR A 692 12.20 -40.42 -0.29
CA THR A 692 11.33 -39.26 -0.58
C THR A 692 12.14 -37.98 -0.39
N MET A 693 12.33 -37.18 -1.45
CA MET A 693 13.08 -35.93 -1.37
C MET A 693 12.14 -34.75 -1.03
N VAL A 694 12.00 -34.44 0.25
CA VAL A 694 11.27 -33.25 0.72
C VAL A 694 12.23 -32.06 0.75
N VAL A 695 12.14 -31.18 -0.25
CA VAL A 695 12.95 -29.94 -0.28
C VAL A 695 12.27 -28.87 0.57
N LEU A 696 12.74 -28.71 1.81
CA LEU A 696 12.46 -27.55 2.66
C LEU A 696 13.45 -26.43 2.32
N TYR A 697 12.96 -25.33 1.76
CA TYR A 697 13.79 -24.12 1.58
C TYR A 697 13.90 -23.33 2.88
N SER A 698 14.99 -23.54 3.62
CA SER A 698 15.48 -22.58 4.61
C SER A 698 16.52 -21.65 3.96
N TYR A 699 16.38 -20.34 4.16
CA TYR A 699 17.41 -19.38 3.75
C TYR A 699 18.54 -19.37 4.79
N ALA A 700 19.72 -19.87 4.41
CA ALA A 700 20.94 -19.77 5.20
C ALA A 700 22.06 -19.18 4.33
N GLY A 701 22.68 -18.09 4.80
CA GLY A 701 23.80 -17.45 4.12
C GLY A 701 25.10 -18.24 4.27
N VAL A 702 25.93 -18.26 3.22
CA VAL A 702 27.19 -19.00 3.19
C VAL A 702 28.34 -18.18 3.77
N SER A 703 29.10 -18.78 4.68
CA SER A 703 30.50 -18.46 4.98
C SER A 703 31.34 -19.74 4.93
N GLN A 704 32.65 -19.65 4.66
CA GLN A 704 33.56 -20.82 4.51
C GLN A 704 34.69 -20.83 5.57
N THR A 705 35.17 -22.04 5.91
CA THR A 705 36.31 -22.35 6.81
C THR A 705 37.61 -22.56 5.98
N SER A 706 38.78 -23.05 6.43
CA SER A 706 39.30 -23.77 7.62
C SER A 706 40.86 -23.80 7.52
N SER A 707 41.71 -24.16 8.48
CA SER A 707 41.68 -24.32 9.97
C SER A 707 43.11 -24.74 10.45
N THR A 708 43.32 -24.95 11.77
CA THR A 708 44.37 -25.83 12.39
C THR A 708 45.87 -25.46 12.20
N SER A 709 46.85 -25.74 13.11
CA SER A 709 46.86 -26.15 14.53
C SER A 709 48.31 -26.22 15.11
N THR A 710 48.47 -26.32 16.44
CA THR A 710 49.73 -26.63 17.22
C THR A 710 50.82 -25.52 17.22
N GLY A 711 51.78 -25.45 18.16
CA GLY A 711 52.07 -26.31 19.33
C GLY A 711 53.18 -25.75 20.26
N THR A 712 53.32 -26.35 21.45
CA THR A 712 54.11 -25.93 22.64
C THR A 712 55.66 -25.88 22.54
N ALA A 713 56.23 -24.83 23.15
CA ALA A 713 57.31 -24.83 24.17
C ALA A 713 58.81 -25.12 23.84
N THR A 714 59.67 -24.45 24.65
CA THR A 714 61.11 -24.69 24.93
C THR A 714 62.15 -24.57 23.79
N GLY A 715 63.38 -24.15 24.13
CA GLY A 715 64.58 -24.47 23.33
C GLY A 715 65.51 -23.28 23.08
N ALA A 716 66.75 -23.39 23.56
CA ALA A 716 67.79 -22.37 23.48
C ALA A 716 68.48 -22.19 22.10
N SER A 717 69.25 -21.11 22.02
CA SER A 717 70.57 -20.99 21.34
C SER A 717 70.72 -21.01 19.80
N THR A 718 71.33 -19.90 19.33
CA THR A 718 72.44 -19.77 18.34
C THR A 718 72.25 -20.00 16.84
N THR A 719 72.88 -19.08 16.08
CA THR A 719 73.49 -19.22 14.72
C THR A 719 72.60 -19.54 13.50
N ASP A 720 72.92 -19.13 12.28
CA ASP A 720 73.74 -18.00 11.76
C ASP A 720 73.48 -17.85 10.23
N SER A 721 73.57 -16.63 9.67
CA SER A 721 73.59 -16.34 8.22
C SER A 721 72.32 -16.75 7.42
N SER A 722 72.11 -16.46 6.12
CA SER A 722 72.72 -15.46 5.21
C SER A 722 71.78 -15.09 4.03
N GLN A 723 71.67 -13.77 3.75
CA GLN A 723 71.73 -13.07 2.45
C GLN A 723 70.89 -13.41 1.17
N LEU A 724 70.73 -12.36 0.34
CA LEU A 724 70.35 -12.29 -1.10
C LEU A 724 68.88 -12.69 -1.43
N ASN A 725 68.17 -12.18 -2.44
CA ASN A 725 68.21 -11.00 -3.36
C ASN A 725 66.76 -10.84 -3.93
N GLY A 726 66.28 -9.77 -4.57
CA GLY A 726 66.82 -8.45 -4.94
C GLY A 726 66.17 -7.91 -6.25
N THR A 727 65.78 -6.62 -6.31
CA THR A 727 65.41 -5.81 -7.53
C THR A 727 64.17 -6.25 -8.40
N ILE A 728 63.15 -5.45 -8.80
CA ILE A 728 62.99 -4.08 -9.40
C ILE A 728 63.06 -4.07 -10.96
N PRO A 729 62.21 -3.36 -11.77
CA PRO A 729 60.80 -2.90 -11.60
C PRO A 729 59.90 -2.77 -12.91
N LYS A 730 58.64 -2.30 -12.76
CA LYS A 730 57.85 -1.31 -13.60
C LYS A 730 57.74 -1.32 -15.15
N ARG A 731 56.49 -0.99 -15.58
CA ARG A 731 56.00 -0.13 -16.72
C ARG A 731 55.79 -0.71 -18.14
N ALA A 732 54.53 -0.60 -18.59
CA ALA A 732 54.11 -0.11 -19.92
C ALA A 732 52.71 0.55 -19.81
N VAL A 733 52.33 1.46 -20.73
CA VAL A 733 51.04 2.19 -20.75
C VAL A 733 50.57 2.39 -22.20
N SER A 734 49.25 2.57 -22.39
CA SER A 734 48.54 3.05 -23.59
C SER A 734 48.05 2.00 -24.60
N THR A 735 46.75 1.96 -24.91
CA THR A 735 46.15 2.63 -26.09
C THR A 735 44.69 2.16 -26.35
N LEU A 736 43.81 3.13 -26.66
CA LEU A 736 42.43 3.02 -27.18
C LEU A 736 41.34 2.26 -26.41
N ALA A 737 40.12 2.79 -26.55
CA ALA A 737 38.87 2.15 -26.17
C ALA A 737 38.09 1.72 -27.43
N ILE A 738 37.32 0.63 -27.33
CA ILE A 738 36.11 0.29 -28.12
C ILE A 738 35.48 -0.96 -27.46
N LEU A 739 34.16 -1.15 -27.61
CA LEU A 739 33.37 -2.33 -27.15
C LEU A 739 33.36 -2.66 -25.65
N ARG A 740 32.44 -2.05 -24.89
CA ARG A 740 31.67 -2.73 -23.81
C ARG A 740 30.43 -1.91 -23.36
N TYR A 741 29.35 -1.94 -24.15
CA TYR A 741 28.06 -1.34 -23.75
C TYR A 741 26.80 -2.04 -24.32
N VAL A 742 26.84 -3.36 -24.55
CA VAL A 742 25.67 -4.16 -24.99
C VAL A 742 25.67 -5.55 -24.33
N ALA A 743 25.73 -5.61 -22.99
CA ALA A 743 25.89 -6.89 -22.27
C ALA A 743 25.25 -6.96 -20.88
N LEU A 744 24.18 -6.19 -20.60
CA LEU A 744 23.56 -6.15 -19.26
C LEU A 744 22.02 -5.96 -19.26
N VAL A 745 21.35 -6.41 -20.33
CA VAL A 745 19.87 -6.42 -20.44
C VAL A 745 19.32 -7.84 -20.65
N GLY A 746 20.18 -8.86 -20.76
CA GLY A 746 19.80 -10.23 -21.15
C GLY A 746 19.76 -11.29 -20.04
N ALA A 747 19.90 -10.92 -18.76
CA ALA A 747 20.22 -11.87 -17.69
C ALA A 747 19.48 -11.64 -16.35
N ASN A 748 18.19 -11.26 -16.39
CA ASN A 748 17.37 -11.10 -15.17
C ASN A 748 15.89 -11.48 -15.37
N LEU A 749 15.62 -12.49 -16.21
CA LEU A 749 14.24 -12.90 -16.55
C LEU A 749 14.13 -14.44 -16.72
N ALA A 750 14.76 -15.18 -15.80
CA ALA A 750 14.85 -16.64 -15.82
C ALA A 750 14.90 -17.31 -14.43
N PHE A 751 14.41 -16.65 -13.36
CA PHE A 751 14.32 -17.25 -12.02
C PHE A 751 13.02 -16.84 -11.28
N SER A 752 11.88 -17.37 -11.76
CA SER A 752 10.57 -17.31 -11.07
C SER A 752 9.61 -18.38 -11.64
N LEU A 753 10.11 -19.60 -11.86
CA LEU A 753 9.29 -20.77 -12.26
C LEU A 753 10.01 -22.10 -11.91
N TRP A 754 10.13 -22.37 -10.61
CA TRP A 754 10.33 -23.69 -10.00
C TRP A 754 9.71 -23.65 -8.61
#